data_AF-A0A4S2KDS6-F1
#
_entry.id   AF-A0A4S2KDS6-F1
#
_cell.length_a   1.000
_cell.length_b   1.000
_cell.length_c   1.000
_cell.angle_alpha   90.00
_cell.angle_beta   90.00
_cell.angle_gamma   90.00
#
_symmetry.space_group_name_H-M   'P 1'
#
loop_
_entity.id
_entity.type
_entity.pdbx_description
1 polymer ?
#
loop_
_entity_poly.entity_id
_entity_poly.type
_entity_poly.pdbx_seq_one_letter_code
_entity_poly.pdbx_strand_id
1 'polypeptide(L)'
;MMELSEILSSLRAEPCDLPISNQLLPVVVGGGGGGSGGRGSSPSVSGVAAPSPSPQSHSSPYDLRRKSPPHPDPAPGTSSALPPSGGIAATFGSSSLPARKRPRRTCSLSTDGINTNTAAHYLQYELPDEVLLTIFNYLMEQDLCRVSQVCKRFQAIANDTELWKSLYQQVYEYDLPLFNPAPCKFEFVSPDESEYQNPWKEIGAAVCVSGVGANPLVKNCDISDCENVGLYVTDYAQGTYEDNEISRNALAGIWVKNYANPIMRRNHIHHGRDVGIFTFDNGLGYFEANDIHNNRIAGFEVKAGANPTVVHCEIHHGQTGGIYVHENGLGQFIDNKIHSNNFAGVWITSNSNPTIRRNEIYNGHQGGVYIFGEGRGLIEHNNIYGNALAGIQIRTNSDPIVRHNKIHHGQHGGIYVHEKGQGLIEENEVYANTLAGVWITTGSTPVLRRNRIHSGKQVGVYFYDNGHGKLEDNDIFNHLYSGVQIRTGSNPVIRGNKIWGGQNGGVLVYNSGLGLLEQNEIFDNAMAGVWIKTDSNPTLKRNKIFDGRDGGICIFNGGKGILEENDIFHNAQAGVLISTQSQPILRRNRIFDGLAAGVEITNNATATLEFNQIFNNRFGGLCLASGVQPTTRGNKIFNNQDAVEKAVGNGQCLYKISSYTSFPMHDFYRCQTCNTTDRNAICVNCIKTCHAGHDVEFIRHDRFFCDCGAGTLSNQCQLQGEPTQDTDTLYDSAAPMESHTLMVN
;
A
#
# COMPACT_ATOMS: atom_id res chain seq x y z
N MET A 1 -13.12 26.74 -25.59
CA MET A 1 -12.60 25.35 -25.67
C MET A 1 -11.10 25.29 -25.39
N MET A 2 -10.68 24.91 -24.17
CA MET A 2 -9.39 24.21 -23.95
C MET A 2 -9.25 23.45 -22.62
N GLU A 3 -10.12 23.66 -21.62
CA GLU A 3 -10.00 23.00 -20.29
C GLU A 3 -11.00 21.84 -20.05
N LEU A 4 -12.13 21.79 -20.77
CA LEU A 4 -13.13 20.71 -20.62
C LEU A 4 -12.59 19.31 -21.03
N SER A 5 -11.49 19.27 -21.78
CA SER A 5 -10.73 18.05 -22.08
C SER A 5 -9.94 17.49 -20.90
N GLU A 6 -9.63 18.27 -19.86
CA GLU A 6 -8.92 17.80 -18.66
C GLU A 6 -9.89 17.33 -17.56
N ILE A 7 -11.10 17.89 -17.52
CA ILE A 7 -12.19 17.39 -16.66
C ILE A 7 -12.71 16.04 -17.20
N LEU A 8 -12.87 15.91 -18.52
CA LEU A 8 -13.27 14.64 -19.15
C LEU A 8 -12.14 13.61 -19.28
N SER A 9 -10.86 13.98 -19.07
CA SER A 9 -9.77 13.01 -18.93
C SER A 9 -9.62 12.50 -17.49
N SER A 10 -9.84 13.37 -16.49
CA SER A 10 -9.82 12.95 -15.07
C SER A 10 -11.03 12.09 -14.67
N LEU A 11 -12.18 12.27 -15.33
CA LEU A 11 -13.33 11.34 -15.21
C LEU A 11 -13.17 10.07 -16.07
N ARG A 12 -12.20 10.02 -16.98
CA ARG A 12 -11.73 8.78 -17.61
C ARG A 12 -10.56 8.20 -16.81
N ALA A 13 -10.89 7.66 -15.64
CA ALA A 13 -10.13 6.51 -15.17
C ALA A 13 -10.26 5.41 -16.24
N GLU A 14 -9.19 5.17 -17.00
CA GLU A 14 -9.06 3.91 -17.73
C GLU A 14 -9.22 2.76 -16.71
N PRO A 15 -9.89 1.65 -17.07
CA PRO A 15 -9.63 0.43 -16.33
C PRO A 15 -8.14 0.16 -16.46
N CYS A 16 -7.40 0.16 -15.34
CA CYS A 16 -6.00 -0.23 -15.39
C CYS A 16 -5.94 -1.68 -15.87
N ASP A 17 -5.53 -1.88 -17.11
CA ASP A 17 -5.24 -3.19 -17.70
C ASP A 17 -4.03 -3.80 -16.98
N LEU A 18 -4.29 -4.33 -15.78
CA LEU A 18 -3.63 -5.57 -15.36
C LEU A 18 -3.87 -6.58 -16.49
N PRO A 19 -2.83 -7.21 -17.06
CA PRO A 19 -3.00 -8.12 -18.19
C PRO A 19 -3.66 -9.43 -17.77
N ILE A 20 -4.99 -9.41 -17.59
CA ILE A 20 -5.83 -10.59 -17.36
C ILE A 20 -5.97 -11.33 -18.69
N SER A 21 -4.92 -12.09 -19.05
CA SER A 21 -4.93 -12.99 -20.20
C SER A 21 -5.82 -14.22 -19.90
N ASN A 22 -7.13 -14.01 -19.95
CA ASN A 22 -8.14 -15.06 -19.79
C ASN A 22 -8.41 -15.75 -21.14
N GLN A 23 -7.38 -16.39 -21.72
CA GLN A 23 -7.60 -17.40 -22.75
C GLN A 23 -7.83 -18.77 -22.10
N LEU A 24 -9.11 -19.15 -22.05
CA LEU A 24 -9.53 -20.54 -21.89
C LEU A 24 -9.13 -21.37 -23.12
N LEU A 25 -9.12 -22.70 -22.94
CA LEU A 25 -8.86 -23.77 -23.92
C LEU A 25 -7.36 -24.15 -24.11
N PRO A 26 -7.04 -25.45 -24.27
CA PRO A 26 -7.74 -26.65 -23.77
C PRO A 26 -6.83 -27.60 -22.95
N VAL A 27 -7.41 -28.38 -22.04
CA VAL A 27 -6.69 -29.47 -21.38
C VAL A 27 -6.53 -30.64 -22.35
N VAL A 28 -5.32 -30.88 -22.83
CA VAL A 28 -4.98 -32.07 -23.64
C VAL A 28 -4.82 -33.28 -22.71
N VAL A 29 -5.90 -34.04 -22.55
CA VAL A 29 -5.86 -35.32 -21.84
C VAL A 29 -5.31 -36.41 -22.77
N GLY A 30 -4.14 -36.97 -22.42
CA GLY A 30 -3.70 -38.26 -22.96
C GLY A 30 -4.65 -39.36 -22.50
N GLY A 31 -5.37 -40.00 -23.43
CA GLY A 31 -6.52 -40.86 -23.13
C GLY A 31 -6.19 -42.24 -22.57
N GLY A 32 -7.17 -42.86 -21.88
CA GLY A 32 -6.97 -44.13 -21.17
C GLY A 32 -8.24 -44.90 -20.76
N GLY A 33 -9.21 -45.09 -21.67
CA GLY A 33 -10.13 -46.25 -21.67
C GLY A 33 -11.19 -46.43 -20.55
N GLY A 34 -12.44 -46.04 -20.85
CA GLY A 34 -13.67 -46.83 -20.65
C GLY A 34 -14.09 -47.38 -19.26
N GLY A 35 -15.26 -46.93 -18.77
CA GLY A 35 -16.01 -47.56 -17.67
C GLY A 35 -17.38 -46.87 -17.46
N SER A 36 -18.44 -47.61 -17.14
CA SER A 36 -19.83 -47.11 -17.20
C SER A 36 -20.63 -47.15 -15.88
N GLY A 37 -21.22 -46.00 -15.53
CA GLY A 37 -22.49 -45.91 -14.81
C GLY A 37 -22.47 -45.99 -13.28
N GLY A 38 -23.55 -45.49 -12.66
CA GLY A 38 -23.83 -45.63 -11.23
C GLY A 38 -24.24 -44.31 -10.54
N ARG A 39 -25.34 -44.34 -9.77
CA ARG A 39 -25.72 -43.30 -8.79
C ARG A 39 -25.63 -43.91 -7.39
N GLY A 40 -25.30 -43.11 -6.37
CA GLY A 40 -25.84 -43.35 -5.02
C GLY A 40 -24.91 -43.09 -3.82
N SER A 41 -25.39 -42.22 -2.92
CA SER A 41 -25.37 -42.34 -1.44
C SER A 41 -24.07 -42.46 -0.62
N SER A 42 -24.13 -41.88 0.59
CA SER A 42 -23.09 -41.81 1.62
C SER A 42 -23.20 -43.01 2.64
N PRO A 43 -22.53 -43.01 3.82
CA PRO A 43 -21.16 -43.51 3.99
C PRO A 43 -20.93 -44.50 5.19
N SER A 44 -19.90 -45.37 5.16
CA SER A 44 -19.48 -46.11 6.38
C SER A 44 -18.06 -46.74 6.39
N VAL A 45 -17.19 -46.25 7.28
CA VAL A 45 -16.40 -46.96 8.32
C VAL A 45 -15.61 -48.27 8.01
N SER A 46 -14.28 -48.20 8.25
CA SER A 46 -13.31 -49.27 8.67
C SER A 46 -12.86 -50.39 7.71
N GLY A 47 -11.61 -50.89 7.91
CA GLY A 47 -11.12 -52.15 7.28
C GLY A 47 -9.61 -52.28 7.06
N VAL A 48 -8.85 -52.72 8.07
CA VAL A 48 -7.38 -52.93 8.07
C VAL A 48 -6.86 -53.92 7.00
N ALA A 49 -5.76 -53.58 6.30
CA ALA A 49 -4.73 -54.52 5.82
C ALA A 49 -3.42 -53.78 5.45
N ALA A 50 -2.26 -54.46 5.54
CA ALA A 50 -0.93 -53.93 5.17
C ALA A 50 -0.13 -54.96 4.36
N PRO A 51 0.88 -54.51 3.58
CA PRO A 51 2.06 -55.31 3.29
C PRO A 51 3.38 -54.63 3.75
N SER A 52 4.43 -55.45 3.86
CA SER A 52 5.76 -55.11 4.41
C SER A 52 6.65 -54.28 3.47
N PRO A 53 7.66 -53.55 4.00
CA PRO A 53 8.47 -52.60 3.23
C PRO A 53 9.57 -53.25 2.38
N SER A 54 9.90 -52.58 1.27
CA SER A 54 11.18 -52.73 0.55
C SER A 54 12.15 -51.59 0.95
N PRO A 55 13.47 -51.77 0.85
CA PRO A 55 14.44 -50.79 1.36
C PRO A 55 14.49 -49.54 0.47
N GLN A 56 13.97 -48.42 0.97
CA GLN A 56 14.15 -47.12 0.34
C GLN A 56 15.54 -46.56 0.67
N SER A 57 16.31 -46.21 -0.35
CA SER A 57 17.59 -45.51 -0.19
C SER A 57 17.34 -44.06 0.25
N HIS A 58 17.70 -43.73 1.48
CA HIS A 58 17.61 -42.36 1.98
C HIS A 58 18.50 -41.40 1.18
N SER A 59 17.89 -40.43 0.49
CA SER A 59 18.60 -39.29 -0.10
C SER A 59 18.95 -38.27 0.99
N SER A 60 20.17 -37.73 0.92
CA SER A 60 20.65 -36.72 1.87
C SER A 60 19.99 -35.35 1.56
N PRO A 61 19.63 -34.53 2.58
CA PRO A 61 19.01 -33.21 2.36
C PRO A 61 19.83 -32.21 1.52
N TYR A 62 21.10 -32.50 1.22
CA TYR A 62 21.98 -31.66 0.41
C TYR A 62 21.55 -31.49 -1.06
N ASP A 63 20.76 -32.40 -1.64
CA ASP A 63 20.39 -32.35 -3.06
C ASP A 63 19.52 -31.13 -3.44
N LEU A 64 18.84 -30.50 -2.48
CA LEU A 64 17.99 -29.32 -2.73
C LEU A 64 18.76 -27.98 -2.82
N ARG A 65 20.08 -27.96 -2.56
CA ARG A 65 20.88 -26.71 -2.50
C ARG A 65 21.86 -26.47 -3.67
N ARG A 66 21.85 -27.31 -4.72
CA ARG A 66 22.71 -27.13 -5.91
C ARG A 66 21.93 -27.09 -7.23
N LYS A 67 21.15 -26.02 -7.45
CA LYS A 67 20.69 -25.60 -8.78
C LYS A 67 21.01 -24.12 -9.01
N SER A 68 22.16 -23.86 -9.60
CA SER A 68 22.47 -22.59 -10.27
C SER A 68 22.24 -22.77 -11.77
N PRO A 69 21.60 -21.82 -12.49
CA PRO A 69 21.47 -21.89 -13.94
C PRO A 69 22.84 -21.65 -14.62
N PRO A 70 23.10 -22.26 -15.80
CA PRO A 70 24.36 -22.10 -16.52
C PRO A 70 24.43 -20.76 -17.30
N HIS A 71 25.64 -20.22 -17.43
CA HIS A 71 25.95 -19.15 -18.38
C HIS A 71 26.10 -19.68 -19.81
N PRO A 72 25.72 -18.90 -20.84
CA PRO A 72 26.26 -19.00 -22.19
C PRO A 72 27.26 -17.87 -22.50
N ASP A 73 28.36 -18.21 -23.18
CA ASP A 73 29.41 -17.29 -23.68
C ASP A 73 29.18 -16.91 -25.17
N PRO A 74 29.93 -15.93 -25.76
CA PRO A 74 29.40 -15.07 -26.84
C PRO A 74 29.97 -15.29 -28.26
N ALA A 75 29.49 -14.41 -29.18
CA ALA A 75 30.04 -13.96 -30.48
C ALA A 75 29.24 -14.41 -31.75
N PRO A 76 29.43 -13.76 -32.93
CA PRO A 76 29.97 -12.42 -33.23
C PRO A 76 28.93 -11.51 -33.95
N GLY A 77 29.34 -10.35 -34.49
CA GLY A 77 28.44 -9.45 -35.25
C GLY A 77 29.14 -8.61 -36.32
N THR A 78 28.40 -7.68 -36.95
CA THR A 78 28.88 -6.77 -37.99
C THR A 78 28.19 -5.40 -37.93
N SER A 79 29.00 -4.35 -37.73
CA SER A 79 29.14 -3.11 -38.56
C SER A 79 27.94 -2.63 -39.41
N SER A 80 27.57 -1.34 -39.47
CA SER A 80 28.23 -0.07 -39.04
C SER A 80 27.14 1.03 -38.75
N ALA A 81 27.35 2.35 -38.56
CA ALA A 81 28.47 3.28 -38.78
C ALA A 81 28.45 4.52 -37.83
N LEU A 82 29.26 5.54 -38.13
CA LEU A 82 29.59 6.76 -37.35
C LEU A 82 29.98 7.92 -38.33
N PRO A 83 30.39 9.15 -37.92
CA PRO A 83 29.81 10.15 -36.99
C PRO A 83 29.78 11.61 -37.66
N PRO A 84 30.05 12.78 -37.02
CA PRO A 84 29.19 13.56 -36.09
C PRO A 84 29.10 15.12 -36.30
N SER A 85 28.25 15.78 -35.49
CA SER A 85 28.45 17.08 -34.78
C SER A 85 28.40 18.48 -35.47
N GLY A 86 27.88 19.47 -34.71
CA GLY A 86 27.91 20.94 -34.96
C GLY A 86 26.59 21.55 -35.51
N GLY A 87 26.19 22.81 -35.25
CA GLY A 87 26.65 23.80 -34.25
C GLY A 87 26.31 25.29 -34.57
N ILE A 88 25.55 25.98 -33.68
CA ILE A 88 25.52 27.46 -33.43
C ILE A 88 24.86 28.44 -34.48
N ALA A 89 23.69 28.98 -34.10
CA ALA A 89 23.14 30.37 -34.18
C ALA A 89 23.13 31.32 -35.44
N ALA A 90 22.04 32.15 -35.49
CA ALA A 90 21.91 33.52 -36.06
C ALA A 90 21.82 33.70 -37.63
N THR A 91 21.21 34.74 -38.27
CA THR A 91 20.48 35.97 -37.85
C THR A 91 19.66 36.67 -39.01
N PHE A 92 18.71 37.57 -38.65
CA PHE A 92 18.21 38.81 -39.33
C PHE A 92 17.45 38.86 -40.70
N GLY A 93 16.53 39.86 -40.82
CA GLY A 93 16.08 40.47 -42.10
C GLY A 93 14.55 40.70 -42.31
N SER A 94 13.84 41.58 -41.58
CA SER A 94 13.58 43.03 -41.82
C SER A 94 12.89 43.50 -43.12
N SER A 95 11.61 43.94 -43.02
CA SER A 95 11.06 45.31 -43.27
C SER A 95 9.50 45.28 -43.41
N SER A 96 8.67 46.32 -43.64
CA SER A 96 8.84 47.77 -43.96
C SER A 96 7.64 48.64 -43.45
N LEU A 97 7.45 49.88 -43.95
CA LEU A 97 6.45 50.94 -43.59
C LEU A 97 6.25 51.89 -44.81
N PRO A 98 5.57 53.09 -44.80
CA PRO A 98 4.63 53.79 -43.87
C PRO A 98 3.26 54.11 -44.58
N ALA A 99 2.45 55.20 -44.48
CA ALA A 99 2.27 56.48 -43.71
C ALA A 99 0.76 56.93 -43.86
N ARG A 100 0.05 57.78 -43.07
CA ARG A 100 0.25 58.66 -41.88
C ARG A 100 0.10 60.20 -42.12
N LYS A 101 -1.12 60.79 -42.18
CA LYS A 101 -1.36 62.27 -42.33
C LYS A 101 -2.53 62.92 -41.52
N ARG A 102 -2.22 63.36 -40.29
CA ARG A 102 -2.42 64.71 -39.62
C ARG A 102 -3.73 65.58 -39.75
N PRO A 103 -4.01 66.52 -38.81
CA PRO A 103 -5.31 66.55 -38.08
C PRO A 103 -5.91 67.96 -37.75
N ARG A 104 -6.85 68.02 -36.77
CA ARG A 104 -6.89 68.96 -35.59
C ARG A 104 -8.11 69.90 -35.42
N ARG A 105 -8.87 69.72 -34.31
CA ARG A 105 -9.17 70.78 -33.32
C ARG A 105 -9.60 70.21 -31.94
N THR A 106 -9.57 71.06 -30.92
CA THR A 106 -9.74 70.79 -29.47
C THR A 106 -11.15 71.23 -29.01
N CYS A 107 -11.68 70.97 -27.80
CA CYS A 107 -11.18 71.06 -26.41
C CYS A 107 -12.09 70.21 -25.46
N SER A 108 -11.84 69.96 -24.16
CA SER A 108 -10.61 69.87 -23.33
C SER A 108 -11.01 69.42 -21.91
N LEU A 109 -10.32 68.45 -21.31
CA LEU A 109 -10.36 68.14 -19.87
C LEU A 109 -8.93 67.83 -19.39
N SER A 110 -8.64 68.12 -18.12
CA SER A 110 -7.26 68.20 -17.60
C SER A 110 -6.74 66.85 -17.06
N THR A 111 -5.65 66.37 -17.68
CA THR A 111 -4.46 65.72 -17.07
C THR A 111 -4.63 65.16 -15.64
N ASP A 112 -4.42 63.85 -15.40
CA ASP A 112 -3.08 63.23 -15.42
C ASP A 112 -3.09 61.72 -15.75
N GLY A 113 -1.89 61.12 -15.93
CA GLY A 113 -1.68 59.68 -15.71
C GLY A 113 -1.64 58.73 -16.92
N ILE A 114 -0.49 58.68 -17.60
CA ILE A 114 0.11 57.53 -18.35
C ILE A 114 -0.84 56.42 -18.87
N ASN A 115 -0.95 56.32 -20.21
CA ASN A 115 -1.63 55.22 -20.92
C ASN A 115 -1.13 53.82 -20.51
N THR A 116 -2.06 52.96 -20.08
CA THR A 116 -1.97 51.50 -20.18
C THR A 116 -3.27 50.96 -20.79
N ASN A 117 -3.25 49.74 -21.35
CA ASN A 117 -4.43 49.03 -21.86
C ASN A 117 -5.23 49.67 -23.02
N THR A 118 -4.57 50.02 -24.13
CA THR A 118 -5.28 50.28 -25.41
C THR A 118 -6.11 49.08 -25.88
N ALA A 119 -5.63 47.84 -25.70
CA ALA A 119 -6.36 46.64 -26.10
C ALA A 119 -7.65 46.43 -25.27
N ALA A 120 -7.59 46.57 -23.95
CA ALA A 120 -8.80 46.45 -23.12
C ALA A 120 -9.76 47.63 -23.30
N HIS A 121 -9.24 48.86 -23.55
CA HIS A 121 -10.09 49.99 -23.95
C HIS A 121 -10.83 49.70 -25.25
N TYR A 122 -10.13 49.20 -26.27
CA TYR A 122 -10.73 48.83 -27.56
C TYR A 122 -11.82 47.76 -27.38
N LEU A 123 -11.52 46.67 -26.65
CA LEU A 123 -12.50 45.61 -26.37
C LEU A 123 -13.71 46.12 -25.57
N GLN A 124 -13.52 46.97 -24.56
CA GLN A 124 -14.60 47.47 -23.72
C GLN A 124 -15.46 48.54 -24.40
N TYR A 125 -14.88 49.43 -25.23
CA TYR A 125 -15.56 50.66 -25.68
C TYR A 125 -15.62 50.86 -27.20
N GLU A 126 -14.89 50.11 -28.03
CA GLU A 126 -14.76 50.38 -29.47
C GLU A 126 -15.07 49.19 -30.39
N LEU A 127 -14.82 47.94 -29.95
CA LEU A 127 -15.22 46.74 -30.69
C LEU A 127 -16.76 46.62 -30.73
N PRO A 128 -17.43 46.33 -31.87
CA PRO A 128 -18.90 46.25 -31.93
C PRO A 128 -19.52 45.13 -31.09
N ASP A 129 -20.77 45.33 -30.66
CA ASP A 129 -21.50 44.40 -29.78
C ASP A 129 -21.73 43.03 -30.43
N GLU A 130 -21.92 42.98 -31.75
CA GLU A 130 -22.13 41.75 -32.52
C GLU A 130 -20.86 40.88 -32.55
N VAL A 131 -19.68 41.51 -32.55
CA VAL A 131 -18.39 40.81 -32.51
C VAL A 131 -18.09 40.34 -31.08
N LEU A 132 -18.43 41.14 -30.07
CA LEU A 132 -18.36 40.72 -28.66
C LEU A 132 -19.31 39.54 -28.40
N LEU A 133 -20.56 39.60 -28.88
CA LEU A 133 -21.54 38.50 -28.78
C LEU A 133 -21.04 37.24 -29.49
N THR A 134 -20.46 37.38 -30.69
CA THR A 134 -19.83 36.26 -31.42
C THR A 134 -18.68 35.64 -30.63
N ILE A 135 -17.84 36.43 -29.96
CA ILE A 135 -16.76 35.93 -29.09
C ILE A 135 -17.35 35.24 -27.85
N PHE A 136 -18.40 35.82 -27.25
CA PHE A 136 -19.04 35.31 -26.05
C PHE A 136 -19.75 33.98 -26.31
N ASN A 137 -20.24 33.74 -27.53
CA ASN A 137 -20.83 32.46 -27.96
C ASN A 137 -19.82 31.30 -28.08
N TYR A 138 -18.54 31.52 -27.77
CA TYR A 138 -17.52 30.47 -27.59
C TYR A 138 -17.05 30.30 -26.12
N LEU A 139 -17.71 30.99 -25.18
CA LEU A 139 -17.45 30.93 -23.74
C LEU A 139 -18.50 30.06 -23.04
N MET A 140 -18.08 29.40 -21.96
CA MET A 140 -18.98 28.62 -21.10
C MET A 140 -19.75 29.56 -20.15
N GLU A 141 -20.82 29.06 -19.54
CA GLU A 141 -21.67 29.79 -18.58
C GLU A 141 -20.88 30.46 -17.43
N GLN A 142 -19.86 29.79 -16.88
CA GLN A 142 -18.99 30.35 -15.86
C GLN A 142 -18.14 31.52 -16.38
N ASP A 143 -17.66 31.48 -17.63
CA ASP A 143 -16.87 32.55 -18.23
C ASP A 143 -17.74 33.75 -18.63
N LEU A 144 -18.96 33.52 -19.09
CA LEU A 144 -19.96 34.58 -19.27
C LEU A 144 -20.25 35.28 -17.93
N CYS A 145 -20.38 34.52 -16.84
CA CYS A 145 -20.54 35.09 -15.51
C CYS A 145 -19.32 35.95 -15.10
N ARG A 146 -18.08 35.49 -15.32
CA ARG A 146 -16.86 36.28 -15.09
C ARG A 146 -16.82 37.57 -15.92
N VAL A 147 -17.07 37.45 -17.23
CA VAL A 147 -17.07 38.56 -18.20
C VAL A 147 -18.15 39.61 -17.86
N SER A 148 -19.30 39.18 -17.35
CA SER A 148 -20.38 40.09 -16.93
C SER A 148 -19.96 41.08 -15.83
N GLN A 149 -18.94 40.76 -15.04
CA GLN A 149 -18.45 41.62 -13.95
C GLN A 149 -17.46 42.70 -14.41
N VAL A 150 -17.00 42.67 -15.67
CA VAL A 150 -15.92 43.55 -16.16
C VAL A 150 -16.37 44.99 -16.37
N CYS A 151 -17.54 45.20 -17.00
CA CYS A 151 -18.15 46.52 -17.17
C CYS A 151 -19.63 46.37 -17.55
N LYS A 152 -20.44 47.44 -17.41
CA LYS A 152 -21.89 47.43 -17.73
C LYS A 152 -22.21 46.96 -19.17
N ARG A 153 -21.33 47.23 -20.12
CA ARG A 153 -21.49 46.79 -21.52
C ARG A 153 -21.32 45.27 -21.64
N PHE A 154 -20.26 44.73 -21.06
CA PHE A 154 -20.03 43.27 -21.03
C PHE A 154 -21.09 42.58 -20.16
N GLN A 155 -21.61 43.24 -19.12
CA GLN A 155 -22.76 42.78 -18.35
C GLN A 155 -24.02 42.64 -19.22
N ALA A 156 -24.29 43.58 -20.13
CA ALA A 156 -25.41 43.46 -21.05
C ALA A 156 -25.21 42.31 -22.05
N ILE A 157 -24.08 42.29 -22.76
CA ILE A 157 -23.82 41.31 -23.84
C ILE A 157 -23.66 39.88 -23.27
N ALA A 158 -23.06 39.71 -22.10
CA ALA A 158 -22.94 38.41 -21.43
C ALA A 158 -24.24 37.96 -20.72
N ASN A 159 -25.33 38.70 -20.83
CA ASN A 159 -26.69 38.28 -20.48
C ASN A 159 -27.63 38.34 -21.69
N ASP A 160 -27.11 38.25 -22.92
CA ASP A 160 -27.91 38.18 -24.14
C ASP A 160 -28.81 36.92 -24.19
N THR A 161 -30.03 37.09 -24.69
CA THR A 161 -31.07 36.04 -24.68
C THR A 161 -30.73 34.88 -25.63
N GLU A 162 -30.23 35.14 -26.83
CA GLU A 162 -29.93 34.08 -27.81
C GLU A 162 -28.62 33.35 -27.46
N LEU A 163 -27.67 34.03 -26.83
CA LEU A 163 -26.47 33.44 -26.23
C LEU A 163 -26.80 32.39 -25.16
N TRP A 164 -27.59 32.77 -24.15
CA TRP A 164 -27.97 31.85 -23.08
C TRP A 164 -28.94 30.77 -23.55
N LYS A 165 -29.85 31.07 -24.49
CA LYS A 165 -30.67 30.08 -25.19
C LYS A 165 -29.84 29.02 -25.89
N SER A 166 -28.81 29.42 -26.65
CA SER A 166 -27.95 28.48 -27.37
C SER A 166 -27.24 27.51 -26.42
N LEU A 167 -26.74 28.02 -25.29
CA LEU A 167 -26.14 27.22 -24.23
C LEU A 167 -27.18 26.31 -23.54
N TYR A 168 -28.36 26.84 -23.19
CA TYR A 168 -29.44 26.09 -22.54
C TYR A 168 -29.95 24.94 -23.43
N GLN A 169 -30.18 25.21 -24.73
CA GLN A 169 -30.57 24.22 -25.71
C GLN A 169 -29.50 23.14 -25.92
N GLN A 170 -28.21 23.51 -25.87
CA GLN A 170 -27.09 22.57 -25.95
C GLN A 170 -26.95 21.68 -24.69
N VAL A 171 -27.45 22.11 -23.53
CA VAL A 171 -27.33 21.39 -22.25
C VAL A 171 -28.59 20.58 -21.89
N TYR A 172 -29.79 21.12 -22.14
CA TYR A 172 -31.07 20.54 -21.72
C TYR A 172 -31.93 20.00 -22.88
N GLU A 173 -31.54 20.24 -24.14
CA GLU A 173 -32.27 19.81 -25.35
C GLU A 173 -33.73 20.33 -25.44
N TYR A 174 -34.08 21.40 -24.72
CA TYR A 174 -35.44 21.98 -24.69
C TYR A 174 -35.60 23.24 -25.56
N ASP A 175 -36.62 23.26 -26.42
CA ASP A 175 -36.97 24.40 -27.28
C ASP A 175 -37.57 25.61 -26.53
N LEU A 176 -37.85 25.49 -25.23
CA LEU A 176 -38.42 26.54 -24.38
C LEU A 176 -37.75 26.55 -22.99
N PRO A 177 -37.63 27.72 -22.33
CA PRO A 177 -37.10 27.83 -20.98
C PRO A 177 -38.13 27.29 -19.95
N LEU A 178 -37.66 26.45 -19.03
CA LEU A 178 -38.48 25.84 -17.99
C LEU A 178 -38.50 26.70 -16.71
N PHE A 179 -39.66 27.25 -16.38
CA PHE A 179 -39.86 28.07 -15.18
C PHE A 179 -40.53 27.29 -14.04
N ASN A 180 -40.25 27.75 -12.81
CA ASN A 180 -40.96 27.39 -11.57
C ASN A 180 -41.61 28.65 -10.97
N PRO A 181 -42.73 29.16 -11.54
CA PRO A 181 -43.39 30.39 -11.07
C PRO A 181 -44.16 30.23 -9.75
N ALA A 182 -44.39 28.99 -9.28
CA ALA A 182 -44.95 28.68 -7.98
C ALA A 182 -44.58 27.23 -7.58
N PRO A 183 -44.39 26.91 -6.28
CA PRO A 183 -44.00 25.57 -5.84
C PRO A 183 -44.84 24.45 -6.48
N CYS A 184 -44.16 23.43 -7.00
CA CYS A 184 -44.74 22.31 -7.75
C CYS A 184 -45.46 22.68 -9.07
N LYS A 185 -45.42 23.93 -9.54
CA LYS A 185 -45.82 24.31 -10.90
C LYS A 185 -44.59 24.49 -11.77
N PHE A 186 -44.35 23.53 -12.65
CA PHE A 186 -43.42 23.68 -13.78
C PHE A 186 -44.18 24.21 -15.00
N GLU A 187 -43.59 25.16 -15.71
CA GLU A 187 -44.20 25.77 -16.89
C GLU A 187 -43.14 26.12 -17.93
N PHE A 188 -43.28 25.59 -19.15
CA PHE A 188 -42.54 26.10 -20.30
C PHE A 188 -43.20 27.41 -20.73
N VAL A 189 -42.56 28.53 -20.40
CA VAL A 189 -43.06 29.87 -20.73
C VAL A 189 -42.38 30.32 -22.02
N SER A 190 -43.10 30.93 -22.96
CA SER A 190 -42.44 31.54 -24.12
C SER A 190 -41.44 32.61 -23.66
N PRO A 191 -40.26 32.74 -24.28
CA PRO A 191 -39.38 33.88 -24.00
C PRO A 191 -40.06 35.25 -24.14
N ASP A 192 -41.08 35.34 -25.01
CA ASP A 192 -41.90 36.55 -25.22
C ASP A 192 -42.95 36.79 -24.11
N GLU A 193 -43.23 35.78 -23.28
CA GLU A 193 -44.21 35.81 -22.18
C GLU A 193 -43.54 35.90 -20.79
N SER A 194 -42.20 35.90 -20.75
CA SER A 194 -41.40 35.96 -19.52
C SER A 194 -41.22 37.40 -19.00
N GLU A 195 -41.47 37.61 -17.71
CA GLU A 195 -41.13 38.87 -17.02
C GLU A 195 -39.61 39.03 -16.76
N TYR A 196 -38.82 37.95 -16.91
CA TYR A 196 -37.38 37.93 -16.67
C TYR A 196 -36.59 38.43 -17.88
N GLN A 197 -35.59 39.28 -17.62
CA GLN A 197 -34.75 39.91 -18.66
C GLN A 197 -33.96 38.91 -19.52
N ASN A 198 -33.64 37.73 -19.00
CA ASN A 198 -33.14 36.60 -19.78
C ASN A 198 -33.73 35.29 -19.19
N PRO A 199 -34.70 34.64 -19.88
CA PRO A 199 -35.40 33.48 -19.35
C PRO A 199 -34.55 32.19 -19.37
N TRP A 200 -33.47 32.14 -20.15
CA TRP A 200 -32.67 30.92 -20.38
C TRP A 200 -31.57 30.69 -19.34
N LYS A 201 -31.58 31.47 -18.26
CA LYS A 201 -30.53 31.48 -17.24
C LYS A 201 -30.91 30.74 -15.95
N GLU A 202 -32.19 30.51 -15.73
CA GLU A 202 -32.70 29.92 -14.50
C GLU A 202 -32.62 28.38 -14.52
N ILE A 203 -32.06 27.81 -13.45
CA ILE A 203 -31.99 26.36 -13.22
C ILE A 203 -33.04 26.02 -12.16
N GLY A 204 -34.22 25.58 -12.61
CA GLY A 204 -35.36 25.32 -11.72
C GLY A 204 -35.25 23.99 -10.97
N ALA A 205 -35.12 24.04 -9.65
CA ALA A 205 -35.35 22.87 -8.79
C ALA A 205 -36.85 22.65 -8.52
N ALA A 206 -37.26 21.44 -8.16
CA ALA A 206 -38.67 21.14 -7.83
C ALA A 206 -39.13 21.83 -6.53
N VAL A 207 -38.27 21.80 -5.51
CA VAL A 207 -38.39 22.63 -4.30
C VAL A 207 -37.14 23.49 -4.18
N CYS A 208 -37.31 24.81 -4.32
CA CYS A 208 -36.26 25.80 -4.11
C CYS A 208 -36.52 26.60 -2.83
N VAL A 209 -35.51 26.76 -1.99
CA VAL A 209 -35.56 27.50 -0.72
C VAL A 209 -34.34 28.42 -0.64
N SER A 210 -34.55 29.71 -0.91
CA SER A 210 -33.50 30.74 -0.92
C SER A 210 -33.82 31.86 0.06
N GLY A 211 -32.76 32.46 0.63
CA GLY A 211 -32.82 33.76 1.29
C GLY A 211 -32.75 33.71 2.82
N VAL A 212 -32.21 34.80 3.39
CA VAL A 212 -32.05 34.98 4.83
C VAL A 212 -33.41 34.95 5.53
N GLY A 213 -33.59 33.98 6.43
CA GLY A 213 -34.84 33.80 7.18
C GLY A 213 -35.85 32.83 6.55
N ALA A 214 -35.59 32.30 5.35
CA ALA A 214 -36.34 31.17 4.83
C ALA A 214 -36.08 29.93 5.72
N ASN A 215 -37.13 29.34 6.28
CA ASN A 215 -37.05 28.20 7.20
C ASN A 215 -38.35 27.34 7.13
N PRO A 216 -38.62 26.67 6.00
CA PRO A 216 -39.82 25.86 5.83
C PRO A 216 -39.76 24.54 6.62
N LEU A 217 -40.92 23.92 6.83
CA LEU A 217 -41.05 22.52 7.20
C LEU A 217 -41.56 21.74 5.98
N VAL A 218 -40.77 20.78 5.49
CA VAL A 218 -41.13 19.86 4.40
C VAL A 218 -41.12 18.46 4.99
N LYS A 219 -42.28 17.79 4.99
CA LYS A 219 -42.44 16.53 5.73
C LYS A 219 -43.45 15.60 5.08
N ASN A 220 -43.09 14.32 4.98
CA ASN A 220 -43.86 13.27 4.29
C ASN A 220 -44.15 13.62 2.81
N CYS A 221 -43.26 14.35 2.15
CA CYS A 221 -43.38 14.73 0.74
C CYS A 221 -42.65 13.73 -0.17
N ASP A 222 -43.11 13.63 -1.42
CA ASP A 222 -42.46 12.92 -2.51
C ASP A 222 -41.94 13.96 -3.51
N ILE A 223 -40.62 13.96 -3.75
CA ILE A 223 -39.90 14.91 -4.61
C ILE A 223 -39.12 14.10 -5.65
N SER A 224 -39.86 13.48 -6.57
CA SER A 224 -39.31 12.50 -7.51
C SER A 224 -39.63 12.77 -8.99
N ASP A 225 -38.94 12.04 -9.86
CA ASP A 225 -39.05 12.08 -11.33
C ASP A 225 -38.88 13.48 -11.95
N CYS A 226 -38.10 14.35 -11.30
CA CYS A 226 -37.83 15.71 -11.76
C CYS A 226 -36.67 15.73 -12.77
N GLU A 227 -36.83 16.38 -13.92
CA GLU A 227 -35.75 16.56 -14.92
C GLU A 227 -34.71 17.63 -14.51
N ASN A 228 -34.57 17.90 -13.22
CA ASN A 228 -33.59 18.82 -12.63
C ASN A 228 -33.28 18.39 -11.17
N VAL A 229 -32.80 19.31 -10.32
CA VAL A 229 -32.56 19.07 -8.90
C VAL A 229 -33.88 18.89 -8.15
N GLY A 230 -33.94 17.90 -7.25
CA GLY A 230 -35.13 17.67 -6.41
C GLY A 230 -35.33 18.80 -5.40
N LEU A 231 -34.43 18.92 -4.43
CA LEU A 231 -34.46 19.93 -3.37
C LEU A 231 -33.21 20.82 -3.41
N TYR A 232 -33.39 22.13 -3.50
CA TYR A 232 -32.31 23.12 -3.54
C TYR A 232 -32.45 24.12 -2.39
N VAL A 233 -31.44 24.20 -1.52
CA VAL A 233 -31.40 25.12 -0.37
C VAL A 233 -30.17 26.03 -0.50
N THR A 234 -30.38 27.35 -0.50
CA THR A 234 -29.33 28.33 -0.86
C THR A 234 -29.47 29.66 -0.10
N ASP A 235 -28.44 30.49 -0.17
CA ASP A 235 -28.42 31.90 0.27
C ASP A 235 -28.84 32.10 1.73
N TYR A 236 -28.11 31.43 2.64
CA TYR A 236 -28.35 31.39 4.09
C TYR A 236 -29.69 30.77 4.51
N ALA A 237 -30.48 30.20 3.59
CA ALA A 237 -31.72 29.53 3.95
C ALA A 237 -31.49 28.36 4.92
N GLN A 238 -32.47 28.18 5.81
CA GLN A 238 -32.58 27.08 6.74
C GLN A 238 -33.73 26.15 6.27
N GLY A 239 -34.21 25.31 7.15
CA GLY A 239 -35.42 24.50 6.95
C GLY A 239 -35.32 23.18 7.70
N THR A 240 -36.45 22.51 7.85
CA THR A 240 -36.54 21.18 8.44
C THR A 240 -37.20 20.24 7.43
N TYR A 241 -36.48 19.22 7.01
CA TYR A 241 -36.85 18.30 5.94
C TYR A 241 -36.87 16.89 6.53
N GLU A 242 -38.06 16.36 6.86
CA GLU A 242 -38.20 15.08 7.56
C GLU A 242 -39.03 14.04 6.80
N ASP A 243 -38.60 12.79 6.82
CA ASP A 243 -39.40 11.64 6.34
C ASP A 243 -39.89 11.80 4.88
N ASN A 244 -39.11 12.44 4.02
CA ASN A 244 -39.43 12.67 2.60
C ASN A 244 -38.77 11.63 1.67
N GLU A 245 -39.44 11.32 0.58
CA GLU A 245 -38.94 10.56 -0.57
C GLU A 245 -38.36 11.54 -1.61
N ILE A 246 -37.13 11.32 -2.07
CA ILE A 246 -36.42 12.20 -3.03
C ILE A 246 -35.68 11.34 -4.04
N SER A 247 -36.24 11.15 -5.25
CA SER A 247 -35.78 10.05 -6.10
C SER A 247 -35.95 10.20 -7.61
N ARG A 248 -35.17 9.43 -8.38
CA ARG A 248 -35.24 9.35 -9.86
C ARG A 248 -34.98 10.68 -10.60
N ASN A 249 -34.58 11.71 -9.87
CA ASN A 249 -34.28 13.05 -10.39
C ASN A 249 -33.06 13.04 -11.33
N ALA A 250 -33.06 13.92 -12.34
CA ALA A 250 -32.08 13.93 -13.42
C ALA A 250 -30.75 14.61 -13.07
N LEU A 251 -30.79 15.61 -12.17
CA LEU A 251 -29.63 16.11 -11.46
C LEU A 251 -29.67 15.61 -10.00
N ALA A 252 -28.84 16.17 -9.13
CA ALA A 252 -28.73 15.69 -7.76
C ALA A 252 -30.08 15.68 -7.00
N GLY A 253 -30.22 14.73 -6.06
CA GLY A 253 -31.39 14.68 -5.19
C GLY A 253 -31.54 15.94 -4.35
N ILE A 254 -30.43 16.39 -3.75
CA ILE A 254 -30.37 17.58 -2.89
C ILE A 254 -29.12 18.44 -3.21
N TRP A 255 -29.31 19.75 -3.34
CA TRP A 255 -28.24 20.76 -3.31
C TRP A 255 -28.34 21.64 -2.06
N VAL A 256 -27.20 21.88 -1.39
CA VAL A 256 -27.08 22.87 -0.30
C VAL A 256 -25.87 23.77 -0.55
N LYS A 257 -26.09 25.08 -0.72
CA LYS A 257 -24.99 26.02 -1.02
C LYS A 257 -25.13 27.41 -0.38
N ASN A 258 -24.16 28.29 -0.64
CA ASN A 258 -24.19 29.71 -0.27
C ASN A 258 -24.56 29.90 1.22
N TYR A 259 -23.84 29.22 2.12
CA TYR A 259 -24.06 29.23 3.57
C TYR A 259 -25.44 28.75 4.06
N ALA A 260 -26.25 28.11 3.20
CA ALA A 260 -27.48 27.44 3.64
C ALA A 260 -27.18 26.32 4.65
N ASN A 261 -28.10 26.14 5.61
CA ASN A 261 -27.94 25.21 6.73
C ASN A 261 -29.27 24.51 7.06
N PRO A 262 -29.73 23.58 6.20
CA PRO A 262 -30.94 22.80 6.43
C PRO A 262 -30.73 21.69 7.48
N ILE A 263 -31.82 21.30 8.15
CA ILE A 263 -31.87 20.11 9.01
C ILE A 263 -32.63 19.02 8.25
N MET A 264 -31.98 17.90 7.95
CA MET A 264 -32.53 16.82 7.12
C MET A 264 -32.53 15.50 7.88
N ARG A 265 -33.72 14.95 8.17
CA ARG A 265 -33.89 13.73 8.97
C ARG A 265 -34.66 12.63 8.26
N ARG A 266 -34.15 11.40 8.28
CA ARG A 266 -34.92 10.20 7.87
C ARG A 266 -35.52 10.29 6.46
N ASN A 267 -34.90 11.05 5.57
CA ASN A 267 -35.29 11.14 4.17
C ASN A 267 -34.68 9.96 3.39
N HIS A 268 -35.36 9.52 2.33
CA HIS A 268 -34.91 8.47 1.43
C HIS A 268 -34.49 9.11 0.10
N ILE A 269 -33.21 8.97 -0.28
CA ILE A 269 -32.59 9.80 -1.32
C ILE A 269 -31.92 8.88 -2.35
N HIS A 270 -32.67 8.49 -3.38
CA HIS A 270 -32.27 7.33 -4.19
C HIS A 270 -32.56 7.34 -5.69
N HIS A 271 -31.82 6.52 -6.43
CA HIS A 271 -32.00 6.28 -7.88
C HIS A 271 -31.88 7.53 -8.76
N GLY A 272 -31.28 8.62 -8.26
CA GLY A 272 -31.01 9.83 -9.04
C GLY A 272 -29.93 9.59 -10.11
N ARG A 273 -30.00 10.33 -11.23
CA ARG A 273 -29.04 10.21 -12.35
C ARG A 273 -27.71 10.94 -12.10
N ASP A 274 -27.51 11.47 -10.89
CA ASP A 274 -26.38 12.29 -10.44
C ASP A 274 -26.00 11.93 -8.96
N VAL A 275 -25.47 12.87 -8.18
CA VAL A 275 -25.19 12.77 -6.73
C VAL A 275 -26.47 12.68 -5.88
N GLY A 276 -26.45 11.96 -4.75
CA GLY A 276 -27.56 11.94 -3.79
C GLY A 276 -27.75 13.30 -3.09
N ILE A 277 -26.75 13.72 -2.31
CA ILE A 277 -26.68 15.04 -1.65
C ILE A 277 -25.38 15.74 -2.01
N PHE A 278 -25.44 16.97 -2.54
CA PHE A 278 -24.27 17.78 -2.87
C PHE A 278 -24.25 19.07 -2.05
N THR A 279 -23.14 19.31 -1.36
CA THR A 279 -22.90 20.49 -0.52
C THR A 279 -21.68 21.27 -1.03
N PHE A 280 -21.87 22.56 -1.35
CA PHE A 280 -20.83 23.36 -2.02
C PHE A 280 -20.95 24.86 -1.69
N ASP A 281 -19.98 25.67 -2.12
CA ASP A 281 -19.91 27.13 -1.89
C ASP A 281 -20.23 27.53 -0.42
N ASN A 282 -19.47 26.95 0.52
CA ASN A 282 -19.65 27.10 1.97
C ASN A 282 -21.00 26.60 2.53
N GLY A 283 -21.73 25.74 1.81
CA GLY A 283 -22.92 25.06 2.29
C GLY A 283 -22.66 24.25 3.56
N LEU A 284 -23.64 24.23 4.47
CA LEU A 284 -23.59 23.57 5.77
C LEU A 284 -24.68 22.48 5.81
N GLY A 285 -25.45 22.40 6.89
CA GLY A 285 -26.56 21.47 7.08
C GLY A 285 -26.25 20.34 8.05
N TYR A 286 -27.32 19.83 8.67
CA TYR A 286 -27.29 18.73 9.62
C TYR A 286 -28.15 17.59 9.10
N PHE A 287 -27.51 16.49 8.73
CA PHE A 287 -28.12 15.34 8.07
C PHE A 287 -28.11 14.16 9.05
N GLU A 288 -29.27 13.71 9.50
CA GLU A 288 -29.43 12.69 10.54
C GLU A 288 -30.27 11.50 10.07
N ALA A 289 -29.71 10.29 10.13
CA ALA A 289 -30.43 9.04 9.85
C ALA A 289 -31.15 8.98 8.49
N ASN A 290 -30.58 9.60 7.45
CA ASN A 290 -31.09 9.50 6.07
C ASN A 290 -30.53 8.24 5.38
N ASP A 291 -31.28 7.65 4.45
CA ASP A 291 -30.82 6.56 3.59
C ASP A 291 -30.56 7.09 2.17
N ILE A 292 -29.34 6.88 1.66
CA ILE A 292 -28.83 7.50 0.44
C ILE A 292 -28.23 6.42 -0.46
N HIS A 293 -28.93 6.03 -1.53
CA HIS A 293 -28.58 4.80 -2.26
C HIS A 293 -28.90 4.74 -3.76
N ASN A 294 -28.21 3.85 -4.49
CA ASN A 294 -28.45 3.58 -5.92
C ASN A 294 -28.37 4.82 -6.84
N ASN A 295 -27.78 5.92 -6.36
CA ASN A 295 -27.52 7.14 -7.15
C ASN A 295 -26.33 6.91 -8.10
N ARG A 296 -26.31 7.63 -9.23
CA ARG A 296 -25.34 7.41 -10.32
C ARG A 296 -23.93 7.94 -10.02
N ILE A 297 -23.81 9.00 -9.22
CA ILE A 297 -22.52 9.53 -8.78
C ILE A 297 -22.37 9.19 -7.28
N ALA A 298 -21.92 10.13 -6.45
CA ALA A 298 -21.68 9.87 -5.04
C ALA A 298 -23.00 9.80 -4.26
N GLY A 299 -22.99 9.11 -3.12
CA GLY A 299 -24.07 9.27 -2.14
C GLY A 299 -24.08 10.68 -1.58
N PHE A 300 -22.92 11.14 -1.10
CA PHE A 300 -22.74 12.48 -0.53
C PHE A 300 -21.49 13.16 -1.12
N GLU A 301 -21.61 14.39 -1.61
CA GLU A 301 -20.49 15.20 -2.11
C GLU A 301 -20.32 16.52 -1.32
N VAL A 302 -19.07 16.91 -1.08
CA VAL A 302 -18.67 18.10 -0.32
C VAL A 302 -17.54 18.82 -1.06
N LYS A 303 -17.74 20.09 -1.44
CA LYS A 303 -16.67 20.89 -2.06
C LYS A 303 -16.69 22.38 -1.73
N ALA A 304 -15.67 23.12 -2.18
CA ALA A 304 -15.60 24.58 -2.10
C ALA A 304 -15.91 25.15 -0.70
N GLY A 305 -15.20 24.64 0.31
CA GLY A 305 -15.33 25.08 1.70
C GLY A 305 -16.60 24.61 2.43
N ALA A 306 -17.48 23.83 1.79
CA ALA A 306 -18.66 23.27 2.46
C ALA A 306 -18.29 22.39 3.67
N ASN A 307 -19.13 22.44 4.70
CA ASN A 307 -18.90 21.80 5.99
C ASN A 307 -20.18 21.23 6.62
N PRO A 308 -20.86 20.28 5.96
CA PRO A 308 -22.03 19.60 6.50
C PRO A 308 -21.68 18.71 7.69
N THR A 309 -22.66 18.42 8.53
CA THR A 309 -22.56 17.41 9.60
C THR A 309 -23.52 16.26 9.29
N VAL A 310 -22.98 15.06 9.09
CA VAL A 310 -23.70 13.87 8.60
C VAL A 310 -23.57 12.75 9.63
N VAL A 311 -24.69 12.33 10.21
CA VAL A 311 -24.73 11.48 11.41
C VAL A 311 -25.76 10.36 11.27
N HIS A 312 -25.38 9.13 11.61
CA HIS A 312 -26.26 7.94 11.61
C HIS A 312 -26.93 7.60 10.27
N CYS A 313 -26.48 8.18 9.15
CA CYS A 313 -27.00 7.88 7.81
C CYS A 313 -26.49 6.51 7.29
N GLU A 314 -27.23 5.93 6.34
CA GLU A 314 -26.77 4.82 5.50
C GLU A 314 -26.45 5.36 4.10
N ILE A 315 -25.25 5.05 3.59
CA ILE A 315 -24.73 5.58 2.32
C ILE A 315 -24.18 4.40 1.50
N HIS A 316 -25.03 3.80 0.68
CA HIS A 316 -24.75 2.48 0.13
C HIS A 316 -25.23 2.22 -1.30
N HIS A 317 -24.63 1.24 -1.98
CA HIS A 317 -25.00 0.83 -3.35
C HIS A 317 -24.95 1.98 -4.39
N GLY A 318 -24.15 3.03 -4.15
CA GLY A 318 -23.87 4.08 -5.12
C GLY A 318 -22.97 3.58 -6.27
N GLN A 319 -23.18 4.12 -7.47
CA GLN A 319 -22.43 3.69 -8.66
C GLN A 319 -20.99 4.24 -8.71
N THR A 320 -20.65 5.25 -7.90
CA THR A 320 -19.26 5.67 -7.65
C THR A 320 -18.88 5.51 -6.17
N GLY A 321 -18.35 6.55 -5.51
CA GLY A 321 -17.95 6.52 -4.10
C GLY A 321 -19.12 6.79 -3.14
N GLY A 322 -19.03 6.35 -1.89
CA GLY A 322 -20.06 6.65 -0.88
C GLY A 322 -20.09 8.14 -0.55
N ILE A 323 -18.96 8.65 -0.07
CA ILE A 323 -18.71 10.06 0.24
C ILE A 323 -17.55 10.58 -0.63
N TYR A 324 -17.69 11.77 -1.20
CA TYR A 324 -16.63 12.44 -1.96
C TYR A 324 -16.38 13.86 -1.42
N VAL A 325 -15.15 14.14 -0.98
CA VAL A 325 -14.73 15.43 -0.42
C VAL A 325 -13.58 15.99 -1.26
N HIS A 326 -13.80 17.12 -1.94
CA HIS A 326 -12.82 17.74 -2.85
C HIS A 326 -12.86 19.29 -2.82
N GLU A 327 -12.00 19.94 -3.59
CA GLU A 327 -11.83 21.42 -3.65
C GLU A 327 -11.87 22.13 -2.27
N ASN A 328 -11.00 21.74 -1.34
CA ASN A 328 -10.95 22.25 0.04
C ASN A 328 -12.25 21.99 0.86
N GLY A 329 -12.97 20.90 0.56
CA GLY A 329 -14.11 20.46 1.35
C GLY A 329 -13.70 20.09 2.78
N LEU A 330 -14.60 20.36 3.73
CA LEU A 330 -14.46 19.96 5.12
C LEU A 330 -15.44 18.81 5.39
N GLY A 331 -16.46 19.02 6.21
CA GLY A 331 -17.50 18.03 6.49
C GLY A 331 -17.15 17.10 7.64
N GLN A 332 -18.19 16.69 8.37
CA GLN A 332 -18.09 15.82 9.53
C GLN A 332 -19.01 14.61 9.33
N PHE A 333 -18.42 13.45 9.06
CA PHE A 333 -19.11 12.19 8.84
C PHE A 333 -18.92 11.32 10.08
N ILE A 334 -19.96 11.22 10.89
CA ILE A 334 -19.91 10.68 12.26
C ILE A 334 -20.90 9.53 12.44
N ASP A 335 -20.47 8.37 12.93
CA ASP A 335 -21.37 7.25 13.31
C ASP A 335 -22.33 6.77 12.19
N ASN A 336 -21.92 6.86 10.91
CA ASN A 336 -22.68 6.40 9.72
C ASN A 336 -22.28 4.98 9.30
N LYS A 337 -23.07 4.34 8.43
CA LYS A 337 -22.63 3.16 7.66
C LYS A 337 -22.44 3.50 6.18
N ILE A 338 -21.33 3.05 5.60
CA ILE A 338 -20.91 3.38 4.24
C ILE A 338 -20.45 2.08 3.56
N HIS A 339 -21.26 1.51 2.67
CA HIS A 339 -20.99 0.14 2.18
C HIS A 339 -21.54 -0.20 0.81
N SER A 340 -21.10 -1.34 0.24
CA SER A 340 -21.58 -1.85 -1.05
C SER A 340 -21.47 -0.87 -2.24
N ASN A 341 -20.66 0.18 -2.12
CA ASN A 341 -20.46 1.18 -3.16
C ASN A 341 -19.47 0.65 -4.21
N ASN A 342 -19.65 1.05 -5.47
CA ASN A 342 -18.83 0.55 -6.59
C ASN A 342 -17.39 1.07 -6.58
N PHE A 343 -17.15 2.28 -6.06
CA PHE A 343 -15.81 2.76 -5.74
C PHE A 343 -15.60 2.77 -4.22
N ALA A 344 -14.68 3.60 -3.71
CA ALA A 344 -14.34 3.55 -2.28
C ALA A 344 -15.48 4.09 -1.40
N GLY A 345 -15.50 3.68 -0.12
CA GLY A 345 -16.46 4.22 0.84
C GLY A 345 -16.33 5.73 1.00
N VAL A 346 -15.09 6.24 1.14
CA VAL A 346 -14.80 7.67 1.23
C VAL A 346 -13.65 8.05 0.28
N TRP A 347 -13.83 9.11 -0.50
CA TRP A 347 -12.80 9.78 -1.29
C TRP A 347 -12.47 11.16 -0.70
N ILE A 348 -11.18 11.46 -0.54
CA ILE A 348 -10.67 12.73 -0.03
C ILE A 348 -9.57 13.23 -0.98
N THR A 349 -9.75 14.41 -1.57
CA THR A 349 -8.78 14.96 -2.53
C THR A 349 -8.76 16.48 -2.59
N SER A 350 -7.89 17.05 -3.42
CA SER A 350 -7.78 18.50 -3.71
C SER A 350 -7.74 19.36 -2.44
N ASN A 351 -6.73 19.12 -1.60
CA ASN A 351 -6.48 19.81 -0.31
C ASN A 351 -7.61 19.71 0.74
N SER A 352 -8.60 18.81 0.56
CA SER A 352 -9.73 18.65 1.49
C SER A 352 -9.34 18.02 2.83
N ASN A 353 -10.09 18.37 3.89
CA ASN A 353 -9.76 18.04 5.27
C ASN A 353 -11.01 17.65 6.12
N PRO A 354 -11.72 16.55 5.78
CA PRO A 354 -12.91 16.09 6.49
C PRO A 354 -12.58 15.45 7.85
N THR A 355 -13.59 15.32 8.70
CA THR A 355 -13.57 14.40 9.85
C THR A 355 -14.41 13.16 9.54
N ILE A 356 -13.76 12.00 9.45
CA ILE A 356 -14.39 10.68 9.25
C ILE A 356 -14.27 9.92 10.57
N ARG A 357 -15.34 9.85 11.36
CA ARG A 357 -15.28 9.40 12.76
C ARG A 357 -16.34 8.35 13.15
N ARG A 358 -15.91 7.23 13.75
CA ARG A 358 -16.79 6.15 14.25
C ARG A 358 -17.73 5.51 13.21
N ASN A 359 -17.43 5.63 11.92
CA ASN A 359 -18.25 5.03 10.87
C ASN A 359 -17.91 3.54 10.66
N GLU A 360 -18.86 2.77 10.15
CA GLU A 360 -18.63 1.44 9.59
C GLU A 360 -18.46 1.55 8.08
N ILE A 361 -17.32 1.13 7.53
CA ILE A 361 -16.95 1.32 6.11
C ILE A 361 -16.58 -0.03 5.48
N TYR A 362 -17.53 -0.66 4.79
CA TYR A 362 -17.38 -2.09 4.46
C TYR A 362 -17.90 -2.56 3.10
N ASN A 363 -17.39 -3.71 2.64
CA ASN A 363 -17.81 -4.41 1.43
C ASN A 363 -17.88 -3.54 0.15
N GLY A 364 -17.12 -2.45 0.06
CA GLY A 364 -16.98 -1.65 -1.16
C GLY A 364 -16.14 -2.37 -2.21
N HIS A 365 -16.43 -2.15 -3.49
CA HIS A 365 -15.70 -2.76 -4.60
C HIS A 365 -14.34 -2.10 -4.89
N GLN A 366 -13.97 -1.04 -4.15
CA GLN A 366 -12.60 -0.53 -4.05
C GLN A 366 -12.13 -0.49 -2.59
N GLY A 367 -11.47 0.60 -2.15
CA GLY A 367 -10.94 0.74 -0.79
C GLY A 367 -11.97 1.22 0.22
N GLY A 368 -11.61 1.23 1.51
CA GLY A 368 -12.46 1.84 2.54
C GLY A 368 -12.42 3.36 2.46
N VAL A 369 -11.24 3.94 2.74
CA VAL A 369 -10.96 5.39 2.61
C VAL A 369 -9.79 5.59 1.66
N TYR A 370 -9.93 6.45 0.65
CA TYR A 370 -8.90 6.75 -0.34
C TYR A 370 -8.60 8.25 -0.38
N ILE A 371 -7.32 8.58 -0.18
CA ILE A 371 -6.82 9.92 0.08
C ILE A 371 -5.71 10.21 -0.94
N PHE A 372 -5.94 11.20 -1.81
CA PHE A 372 -5.05 11.57 -2.92
C PHE A 372 -5.03 13.09 -3.12
N GLY A 373 -4.22 13.60 -4.07
CA GLY A 373 -4.25 15.02 -4.45
C GLY A 373 -4.05 16.01 -3.28
N GLU A 374 -3.02 15.80 -2.46
CA GLU A 374 -2.76 16.59 -1.23
C GLU A 374 -3.89 16.57 -0.19
N GLY A 375 -4.78 15.56 -0.25
CA GLY A 375 -5.84 15.35 0.73
C GLY A 375 -5.32 15.11 2.15
N ARG A 376 -6.14 15.49 3.14
CA ARG A 376 -5.83 15.38 4.56
C ARG A 376 -7.01 14.73 5.29
N GLY A 377 -7.43 15.30 6.42
CA GLY A 377 -8.55 14.83 7.22
C GLY A 377 -8.14 14.04 8.47
N LEU A 378 -9.11 13.90 9.37
CA LEU A 378 -9.02 13.10 10.58
C LEU A 378 -9.90 11.86 10.42
N ILE A 379 -9.27 10.69 10.31
CA ILE A 379 -9.91 9.39 10.19
C ILE A 379 -9.72 8.69 11.53
N GLU A 380 -10.76 8.68 12.39
CA GLU A 380 -10.65 8.12 13.74
C GLU A 380 -11.80 7.24 14.24
N HIS A 381 -11.45 6.21 15.01
CA HIS A 381 -12.39 5.25 15.62
C HIS A 381 -13.30 4.50 14.63
N ASN A 382 -13.02 4.50 13.32
CA ASN A 382 -13.84 3.81 12.32
C ASN A 382 -13.56 2.30 12.31
N ASN A 383 -14.55 1.53 11.85
CA ASN A 383 -14.44 0.09 11.60
C ASN A 383 -14.46 -0.18 10.09
N ILE A 384 -13.33 -0.61 9.51
CA ILE A 384 -13.12 -0.65 8.06
C ILE A 384 -12.80 -2.09 7.63
N TYR A 385 -13.69 -2.73 6.86
CA TYR A 385 -13.58 -4.18 6.61
C TYR A 385 -14.20 -4.72 5.33
N GLY A 386 -13.76 -5.91 4.88
CA GLY A 386 -14.36 -6.64 3.73
C GLY A 386 -14.16 -6.00 2.35
N ASN A 387 -13.67 -4.76 2.29
CA ASN A 387 -13.41 -3.99 1.07
C ASN A 387 -12.42 -4.72 0.13
N ALA A 388 -12.62 -4.54 -1.18
CA ALA A 388 -11.87 -5.26 -2.21
C ALA A 388 -10.41 -4.76 -2.39
N LEU A 389 -10.19 -3.45 -2.23
CA LEU A 389 -8.85 -2.84 -2.20
C LEU A 389 -8.44 -2.48 -0.76
N ALA A 390 -7.44 -1.61 -0.59
CA ALA A 390 -6.89 -1.31 0.73
C ALA A 390 -7.93 -0.68 1.67
N GLY A 391 -7.88 -1.03 2.96
CA GLY A 391 -8.77 -0.45 3.97
C GLY A 391 -8.62 1.08 4.04
N ILE A 392 -7.38 1.56 4.11
CA ILE A 392 -7.04 2.96 3.89
C ILE A 392 -5.92 3.05 2.83
N GLN A 393 -6.06 3.95 1.85
CA GLN A 393 -5.05 4.23 0.84
C GLN A 393 -4.68 5.72 0.85
N ILE A 394 -3.38 6.02 0.90
CA ILE A 394 -2.83 7.39 0.98
C ILE A 394 -1.81 7.56 -0.15
N ARG A 395 -1.99 8.55 -1.02
CA ARG A 395 -1.07 8.81 -2.15
C ARG A 395 -0.89 10.27 -2.51
N THR A 396 0.04 10.55 -3.42
CA THR A 396 0.19 11.83 -4.12
C THR A 396 0.32 13.00 -3.13
N ASN A 397 1.34 12.91 -2.26
CA ASN A 397 1.67 13.87 -1.19
C ASN A 397 0.58 14.10 -0.11
N SER A 398 -0.47 13.28 -0.03
CA SER A 398 -1.52 13.39 0.99
C SER A 398 -0.99 13.14 2.41
N ASP A 399 -1.49 13.90 3.39
CA ASP A 399 -1.01 13.92 4.78
C ASP A 399 -2.18 13.91 5.80
N PRO A 400 -2.84 12.75 6.01
CA PRO A 400 -3.96 12.60 6.93
C PRO A 400 -3.55 12.18 8.36
N ILE A 401 -4.44 12.35 9.33
CA ILE A 401 -4.32 11.74 10.67
C ILE A 401 -5.24 10.51 10.73
N VAL A 402 -4.66 9.34 10.96
CA VAL A 402 -5.35 8.04 11.01
C VAL A 402 -5.13 7.43 12.38
N ARG A 403 -6.15 7.42 13.26
CA ARG A 403 -5.99 6.90 14.63
C ARG A 403 -7.16 6.12 15.23
N HIS A 404 -6.87 5.19 16.13
CA HIS A 404 -7.86 4.36 16.82
C HIS A 404 -8.81 3.55 15.92
N ASN A 405 -8.52 3.40 14.63
CA ASN A 405 -9.37 2.66 13.69
C ASN A 405 -9.10 1.15 13.77
N LYS A 406 -10.12 0.35 13.45
CA LYS A 406 -9.98 -1.08 13.16
C LYS A 406 -10.01 -1.28 11.65
N ILE A 407 -9.01 -1.97 11.10
CA ILE A 407 -8.82 -2.12 9.65
C ILE A 407 -8.54 -3.59 9.34
N HIS A 408 -9.58 -4.35 8.99
CA HIS A 408 -9.50 -5.81 9.05
C HIS A 408 -10.27 -6.59 7.98
N HIS A 409 -9.84 -7.83 7.74
CA HIS A 409 -10.52 -8.77 6.82
C HIS A 409 -10.70 -8.23 5.38
N GLY A 410 -9.86 -7.29 4.94
CA GLY A 410 -9.84 -6.80 3.56
C GLY A 410 -9.23 -7.81 2.57
N GLN A 411 -9.59 -7.67 1.30
CA GLN A 411 -9.06 -8.53 0.22
C GLN A 411 -7.67 -8.08 -0.27
N HIS A 412 -7.27 -6.84 0.08
CA HIS A 412 -5.94 -6.29 -0.16
C HIS A 412 -5.14 -6.17 1.17
N GLY A 413 -4.16 -5.27 1.22
CA GLY A 413 -3.48 -4.87 2.46
C GLY A 413 -4.31 -3.91 3.32
N GLY A 414 -3.97 -3.77 4.59
CA GLY A 414 -4.73 -2.94 5.55
C GLY A 414 -4.63 -1.45 5.26
N ILE A 415 -3.41 -0.90 5.36
CA ILE A 415 -3.09 0.48 4.97
C ILE A 415 -2.06 0.46 3.82
N TYR A 416 -2.28 1.25 2.78
CA TYR A 416 -1.36 1.35 1.64
C TYR A 416 -0.94 2.81 1.39
N VAL A 417 0.33 3.13 1.62
CA VAL A 417 0.91 4.47 1.46
C VAL A 417 1.88 4.45 0.28
N HIS A 418 1.58 5.19 -0.79
CA HIS A 418 2.36 5.20 -2.02
C HIS A 418 2.52 6.62 -2.61
N GLU A 419 3.31 6.80 -3.66
CA GLU A 419 3.52 8.10 -4.34
C GLU A 419 3.76 9.28 -3.40
N LYS A 420 4.82 9.21 -2.60
CA LYS A 420 5.18 10.24 -1.60
C LYS A 420 4.08 10.50 -0.55
N GLY A 421 3.20 9.54 -0.29
CA GLY A 421 2.18 9.63 0.75
C GLY A 421 2.80 9.80 2.15
N GLN A 422 2.09 10.51 3.00
CA GLN A 422 2.52 10.91 4.34
C GLN A 422 1.50 10.42 5.38
N GLY A 423 1.26 11.19 6.44
CA GLY A 423 0.28 10.94 7.46
C GLY A 423 0.85 10.42 8.78
N LEU A 424 0.14 10.75 9.86
CA LEU A 424 0.33 10.19 11.19
C LEU A 424 -0.66 9.03 11.37
N ILE A 425 -0.12 7.81 11.42
CA ILE A 425 -0.87 6.57 11.60
C ILE A 425 -0.60 6.08 13.02
N GLU A 426 -1.50 6.33 13.98
CA GLU A 426 -1.25 5.95 15.37
C GLU A 426 -2.39 5.23 16.10
N GLU A 427 -2.03 4.26 16.95
CA GLU A 427 -2.96 3.54 17.84
C GLU A 427 -4.12 2.82 17.10
N ASN A 428 -3.89 2.41 15.85
CA ASN A 428 -4.84 1.60 15.06
C ASN A 428 -4.62 0.09 15.28
N GLU A 429 -5.65 -0.71 15.01
CA GLU A 429 -5.64 -2.18 15.06
C GLU A 429 -5.86 -2.74 13.63
N VAL A 430 -4.83 -3.37 13.06
CA VAL A 430 -4.77 -3.76 11.65
C VAL A 430 -4.51 -5.27 11.53
N TYR A 431 -5.50 -6.06 11.10
CA TYR A 431 -5.43 -7.52 11.18
C TYR A 431 -6.26 -8.31 10.17
N ALA A 432 -5.94 -9.60 9.97
CA ALA A 432 -6.66 -10.54 9.09
C ALA A 432 -6.80 -10.12 7.61
N ASN A 433 -6.12 -9.05 7.20
CA ASN A 433 -6.05 -8.58 5.81
C ASN A 433 -5.27 -9.58 4.94
N THR A 434 -5.59 -9.60 3.66
CA THR A 434 -5.16 -10.67 2.74
C THR A 434 -3.78 -10.42 2.12
N LEU A 435 -3.36 -9.15 2.00
CA LEU A 435 -1.96 -8.80 1.72
C LEU A 435 -1.27 -8.24 2.99
N ALA A 436 -0.22 -7.44 2.83
CA ALA A 436 0.53 -6.87 3.96
C ALA A 436 -0.35 -6.00 4.87
N GLY A 437 -0.08 -6.01 6.19
CA GLY A 437 -0.79 -5.21 7.18
C GLY A 437 -0.71 -3.71 6.86
N VAL A 438 0.52 -3.20 6.72
CA VAL A 438 0.79 -1.88 6.14
C VAL A 438 1.88 -1.98 5.06
N TRP A 439 1.64 -1.37 3.90
CA TRP A 439 2.58 -1.32 2.78
C TRP A 439 2.94 0.15 2.48
N ILE A 440 4.23 0.45 2.44
CA ILE A 440 4.80 1.80 2.26
C ILE A 440 5.77 1.74 1.08
N THR A 441 5.54 2.56 0.05
CA THR A 441 6.27 2.48 -1.21
C THR A 441 6.46 3.83 -1.91
N THR A 442 7.35 3.87 -2.89
CA THR A 442 7.45 4.90 -3.93
C THR A 442 7.62 6.31 -3.33
N GLY A 443 8.66 6.47 -2.52
CA GLY A 443 9.06 7.73 -1.89
C GLY A 443 8.22 8.17 -0.68
N SER A 444 7.30 7.34 -0.19
CA SER A 444 6.43 7.67 0.96
C SER A 444 7.18 7.68 2.29
N THR A 445 6.82 8.61 3.19
CA THR A 445 7.49 8.84 4.50
C THR A 445 6.55 8.93 5.72
N PRO A 446 5.50 8.07 5.86
CA PRO A 446 4.54 8.15 6.95
C PRO A 446 5.15 7.88 8.33
N VAL A 447 4.44 8.28 9.40
CA VAL A 447 4.82 8.00 10.80
C VAL A 447 3.81 7.01 11.41
N LEU A 448 4.26 5.77 11.63
CA LEU A 448 3.49 4.69 12.26
C LEU A 448 3.86 4.59 13.74
N ARG A 449 2.94 4.93 14.65
CA ARG A 449 3.19 4.96 16.11
C ARG A 449 2.19 4.18 16.95
N ARG A 450 2.65 3.34 17.91
CA ARG A 450 1.78 2.61 18.87
C ARG A 450 0.64 1.79 18.24
N ASN A 451 0.74 1.39 16.97
CA ASN A 451 -0.27 0.55 16.33
C ASN A 451 -0.10 -0.92 16.73
N ARG A 452 -1.19 -1.68 16.59
CA ARG A 452 -1.20 -3.15 16.62
C ARG A 452 -1.43 -3.68 15.22
N ILE A 453 -0.42 -4.36 14.67
CA ILE A 453 -0.43 -4.87 13.29
C ILE A 453 -0.19 -6.37 13.35
N HIS A 454 -1.23 -7.20 13.22
CA HIS A 454 -1.12 -8.63 13.54
C HIS A 454 -1.99 -9.56 12.71
N SER A 455 -1.73 -10.87 12.80
CA SER A 455 -2.60 -11.90 12.21
C SER A 455 -2.88 -11.71 10.71
N GLY A 456 -1.92 -11.14 9.97
CA GLY A 456 -2.03 -10.90 8.53
C GLY A 456 -1.62 -12.14 7.72
N LYS A 457 -2.26 -12.33 6.55
CA LYS A 457 -1.94 -13.46 5.65
C LYS A 457 -0.61 -13.28 4.89
N GLN A 458 0.07 -12.16 5.06
CA GLN A 458 1.39 -11.88 4.47
C GLN A 458 2.35 -11.25 5.48
N VAL A 459 2.93 -10.08 5.16
CA VAL A 459 3.91 -9.33 5.95
C VAL A 459 3.20 -8.35 6.89
N GLY A 460 3.76 -8.07 8.07
CA GLY A 460 3.21 -7.05 8.98
C GLY A 460 3.35 -5.63 8.41
N VAL A 461 4.59 -5.14 8.29
CA VAL A 461 4.90 -3.84 7.65
C VAL A 461 5.92 -4.03 6.53
N TYR A 462 5.63 -3.49 5.35
CA TYR A 462 6.44 -3.71 4.15
C TYR A 462 6.90 -2.38 3.55
N PHE A 463 8.21 -2.13 3.59
CA PHE A 463 8.87 -1.02 2.91
C PHE A 463 9.47 -1.51 1.58
N TYR A 464 8.94 -0.98 0.47
CA TYR A 464 9.30 -1.32 -0.90
C TYR A 464 9.64 -0.06 -1.71
N ASP A 465 10.39 -0.19 -2.81
CA ASP A 465 10.67 0.88 -3.78
C ASP A 465 10.87 2.27 -3.14
N ASN A 466 12.01 2.48 -2.49
CA ASN A 466 12.30 3.74 -1.80
C ASN A 466 11.20 4.09 -0.77
N GLY A 467 10.75 3.07 -0.02
CA GLY A 467 9.84 3.21 1.12
C GLY A 467 10.60 3.69 2.34
N HIS A 468 10.10 4.75 2.98
CA HIS A 468 10.76 5.43 4.08
C HIS A 468 9.74 5.73 5.20
N GLY A 469 10.08 6.65 6.10
CA GLY A 469 9.23 7.04 7.23
C GLY A 469 9.71 6.42 8.55
N LYS A 470 8.81 6.41 9.53
CA LYS A 470 9.10 5.97 10.90
C LYS A 470 8.11 4.90 11.36
N LEU A 471 8.63 3.92 12.09
CA LEU A 471 7.88 2.85 12.74
C LEU A 471 8.30 2.85 14.21
N GLU A 472 7.53 3.49 15.07
CA GLU A 472 7.88 3.78 16.48
C GLU A 472 6.91 3.13 17.49
N ASP A 473 7.43 2.37 18.44
CA ASP A 473 6.69 1.84 19.59
C ASP A 473 5.46 0.95 19.23
N ASN A 474 5.48 0.23 18.10
CA ASN A 474 4.36 -0.62 17.61
C ASN A 474 4.49 -2.10 18.07
N ASP A 475 3.33 -2.77 18.19
CA ASP A 475 3.18 -4.22 18.37
C ASP A 475 2.95 -4.89 16.99
N ILE A 476 3.88 -5.74 16.52
CA ILE A 476 3.80 -6.38 15.19
C ILE A 476 3.95 -7.90 15.30
N PHE A 477 2.87 -8.68 15.13
CA PHE A 477 2.91 -10.09 15.52
C PHE A 477 2.01 -11.09 14.76
N ASN A 478 2.35 -12.38 14.85
CA ASN A 478 1.58 -13.51 14.30
C ASN A 478 1.26 -13.39 12.79
N HIS A 479 2.24 -12.97 11.99
CA HIS A 479 2.13 -12.87 10.52
C HIS A 479 2.62 -14.15 9.83
N LEU A 480 2.07 -14.46 8.66
CA LEU A 480 2.47 -15.64 7.87
C LEU A 480 3.87 -15.47 7.23
N TYR A 481 4.24 -14.23 6.88
CA TYR A 481 5.61 -13.87 6.52
C TYR A 481 6.27 -13.06 7.65
N SER A 482 7.32 -12.30 7.34
CA SER A 482 8.03 -11.49 8.33
C SER A 482 7.14 -10.45 9.00
N GLY A 483 7.45 -10.09 10.24
CA GLY A 483 6.84 -8.94 10.91
C GLY A 483 7.14 -7.64 10.16
N VAL A 484 8.40 -7.43 9.73
CA VAL A 484 8.77 -6.30 8.87
C VAL A 484 9.63 -6.75 7.69
N GLN A 485 9.43 -6.14 6.52
CA GLN A 485 10.31 -6.29 5.35
C GLN A 485 10.80 -4.94 4.83
N ILE A 486 12.07 -4.88 4.41
CA ILE A 486 12.73 -3.69 3.85
C ILE A 486 13.49 -4.09 2.58
N ARG A 487 13.15 -3.50 1.42
CA ARG A 487 13.88 -3.76 0.17
C ARG A 487 13.90 -2.61 -0.83
N THR A 488 14.78 -2.70 -1.85
CA THR A 488 14.83 -1.81 -3.01
C THR A 488 15.02 -0.34 -2.60
N GLY A 489 16.19 -0.03 -2.03
CA GLY A 489 16.55 1.34 -1.59
C GLY A 489 15.82 1.84 -0.32
N SER A 490 14.76 1.16 0.10
CA SER A 490 13.98 1.50 1.29
C SER A 490 14.85 1.65 2.53
N ASN A 491 14.64 2.75 3.26
CA ASN A 491 15.46 3.16 4.39
C ASN A 491 14.58 3.79 5.49
N PRO A 492 13.83 2.98 6.26
CA PRO A 492 12.99 3.45 7.36
C PRO A 492 13.75 3.57 8.68
N VAL A 493 13.19 4.32 9.64
CA VAL A 493 13.61 4.29 11.05
C VAL A 493 12.63 3.43 11.83
N ILE A 494 13.12 2.34 12.42
CA ILE A 494 12.35 1.33 13.16
C ILE A 494 12.83 1.37 14.61
N ARG A 495 12.04 1.97 15.51
CA ARG A 495 12.46 2.28 16.88
C ARG A 495 11.49 1.77 17.96
N GLY A 496 11.96 1.04 18.96
CA GLY A 496 11.17 0.67 20.15
C GLY A 496 10.02 -0.33 19.92
N ASN A 497 9.95 -0.97 18.76
CA ASN A 497 8.86 -1.89 18.40
C ASN A 497 9.06 -3.29 19.00
N LYS A 498 7.96 -4.04 19.11
CA LYS A 498 7.96 -5.47 19.44
C LYS A 498 7.55 -6.29 18.23
N ILE A 499 8.35 -7.30 17.87
CA ILE A 499 8.18 -8.06 16.61
C ILE A 499 8.30 -9.57 16.86
N TRP A 500 7.18 -10.29 16.88
CA TRP A 500 7.15 -11.70 17.32
C TRP A 500 6.10 -12.61 16.66
N GLY A 501 6.22 -13.93 16.83
CA GLY A 501 5.25 -14.93 16.35
C GLY A 501 5.17 -15.09 14.83
N GLY A 502 6.07 -14.45 14.07
CA GLY A 502 6.14 -14.57 12.62
C GLY A 502 6.54 -15.98 12.19
N GLN A 503 5.86 -16.52 11.17
CA GLN A 503 6.22 -17.84 10.61
C GLN A 503 7.44 -17.79 9.67
N ASN A 504 7.99 -16.60 9.45
CA ASN A 504 9.27 -16.33 8.81
C ASN A 504 10.14 -15.48 9.74
N GLY A 505 11.29 -14.98 9.28
CA GLY A 505 12.19 -14.16 10.11
C GLY A 505 11.55 -12.83 10.52
N GLY A 506 11.81 -12.38 11.76
CA GLY A 506 11.12 -11.24 12.38
C GLY A 506 11.21 -9.95 11.58
N VAL A 507 12.44 -9.56 11.21
CA VAL A 507 12.70 -8.52 10.21
C VAL A 507 13.57 -9.06 9.07
N LEU A 508 13.14 -8.88 7.82
CA LEU A 508 13.90 -9.27 6.63
C LEU A 508 14.33 -8.03 5.82
N VAL A 509 15.64 -7.81 5.72
CA VAL A 509 16.26 -6.74 4.92
C VAL A 509 16.91 -7.37 3.69
N TYR A 510 16.43 -7.05 2.49
CA TYR A 510 16.89 -7.69 1.25
C TYR A 510 16.91 -6.77 0.03
N ASN A 511 17.62 -7.18 -1.02
CA ASN A 511 17.76 -6.46 -2.29
C ASN A 511 18.12 -4.97 -2.10
N SER A 512 19.32 -4.70 -1.59
CA SER A 512 19.79 -3.35 -1.27
C SER A 512 18.86 -2.59 -0.30
N GLY A 513 18.30 -3.30 0.68
CA GLY A 513 17.58 -2.69 1.80
C GLY A 513 18.54 -2.06 2.80
N LEU A 514 18.12 -0.94 3.40
CA LEU A 514 18.87 -0.21 4.42
C LEU A 514 18.06 -0.24 5.73
N GLY A 515 17.87 0.90 6.38
CA GLY A 515 17.09 1.07 7.59
C GLY A 515 17.93 1.15 8.87
N LEU A 516 17.41 1.89 9.85
CA LEU A 516 17.92 1.96 11.22
C LEU A 516 16.95 1.21 12.12
N LEU A 517 17.37 0.06 12.65
CA LEU A 517 16.66 -0.69 13.68
C LEU A 517 17.27 -0.33 15.03
N GLU A 518 16.57 0.45 15.86
CA GLU A 518 17.05 0.86 17.18
C GLU A 518 16.11 0.47 18.33
N GLN A 519 16.65 -0.11 19.42
CA GLN A 519 15.91 -0.38 20.67
C GLN A 519 14.66 -1.29 20.51
N ASN A 520 14.57 -2.10 19.46
CA ASN A 520 13.44 -3.02 19.25
C ASN A 520 13.64 -4.34 20.04
N GLU A 521 12.54 -5.04 20.33
CA GLU A 521 12.51 -6.38 20.92
C GLU A 521 11.94 -7.37 19.89
N ILE A 522 12.75 -8.34 19.46
CA ILE A 522 12.44 -9.24 18.34
C ILE A 522 12.59 -10.70 18.83
N PHE A 523 11.48 -11.44 18.95
CA PHE A 523 11.47 -12.72 19.66
C PHE A 523 10.42 -13.73 19.17
N ASP A 524 10.52 -15.01 19.56
CA ASP A 524 9.61 -16.12 19.14
C ASP A 524 9.20 -16.06 17.66
N ASN A 525 10.17 -15.85 16.77
CA ASN A 525 9.96 -15.97 15.33
C ASN A 525 10.44 -17.36 14.87
N ALA A 526 9.73 -17.95 13.91
CA ALA A 526 9.98 -19.32 13.45
C ALA A 526 11.25 -19.45 12.59
N MET A 527 11.73 -18.35 12.02
CA MET A 527 13.06 -18.22 11.43
C MET A 527 13.80 -17.03 12.07
N ALA A 528 15.00 -16.71 11.57
CA ALA A 528 15.92 -15.78 12.17
C ALA A 528 15.30 -14.43 12.61
N GLY A 529 15.69 -13.94 13.80
CA GLY A 529 15.14 -12.71 14.38
C GLY A 529 15.31 -11.51 13.45
N VAL A 530 16.54 -11.29 12.95
CA VAL A 530 16.78 -10.40 11.79
C VAL A 530 17.55 -11.15 10.71
N TRP A 531 17.07 -11.07 9.47
CA TRP A 531 17.72 -11.66 8.30
C TRP A 531 18.14 -10.56 7.32
N ILE A 532 19.44 -10.48 7.02
CA ILE A 532 20.04 -9.52 6.09
C ILE A 532 20.55 -10.30 4.87
N LYS A 533 20.13 -9.93 3.65
CA LYS A 533 20.62 -10.59 2.42
C LYS A 533 20.68 -9.69 1.18
N THR A 534 21.34 -10.17 0.13
CA THR A 534 21.41 -9.53 -1.21
C THR A 534 21.88 -8.08 -1.11
N ASP A 535 23.15 -7.91 -0.74
CA ASP A 535 23.87 -6.63 -0.60
C ASP A 535 23.29 -5.57 0.34
N SER A 536 22.24 -5.92 1.10
CA SER A 536 21.61 -5.04 2.08
C SER A 536 22.54 -4.64 3.23
N ASN A 537 22.38 -3.41 3.72
CA ASN A 537 23.30 -2.76 4.64
C ASN A 537 22.56 -1.94 5.73
N PRO A 538 21.75 -2.59 6.60
CA PRO A 538 21.05 -1.92 7.69
C PRO A 538 21.97 -1.57 8.86
N THR A 539 21.53 -0.67 9.73
CA THR A 539 22.14 -0.45 11.05
C THR A 539 21.24 -1.01 12.14
N LEU A 540 21.74 -1.94 12.94
CA LEU A 540 21.07 -2.52 14.10
C LEU A 540 21.76 -2.00 15.36
N LYS A 541 21.06 -1.18 16.15
CA LYS A 541 21.59 -0.55 17.36
C LYS A 541 20.75 -0.86 18.61
N ARG A 542 21.38 -1.38 19.68
CA ARG A 542 20.74 -1.54 21.01
C ARG A 542 19.43 -2.35 21.01
N ASN A 543 19.23 -3.26 20.05
CA ASN A 543 18.06 -4.15 20.00
C ASN A 543 18.25 -5.38 20.91
N LYS A 544 17.15 -6.02 21.30
CA LYS A 544 17.14 -7.36 21.91
C LYS A 544 16.61 -8.36 20.90
N ILE A 545 17.33 -9.46 20.65
CA ILE A 545 16.95 -10.47 19.65
C ILE A 545 17.09 -11.87 20.27
N PHE A 546 15.96 -12.48 20.65
CA PHE A 546 15.97 -13.60 21.61
C PHE A 546 14.83 -14.61 21.44
N ASP A 547 14.95 -15.78 22.06
CA ASP A 547 13.97 -16.88 22.03
C ASP A 547 13.51 -17.28 20.60
N GLY A 548 14.33 -17.04 19.56
CA GLY A 548 14.05 -17.39 18.17
C GLY A 548 14.38 -18.85 17.84
N ARG A 549 13.62 -19.45 16.92
CA ARG A 549 13.73 -20.90 16.57
C ARG A 549 14.82 -21.23 15.54
N ASP A 550 15.60 -20.22 15.17
CA ASP A 550 16.67 -20.21 14.17
C ASP A 550 17.81 -19.30 14.69
N GLY A 551 18.67 -18.75 13.84
CA GLY A 551 19.74 -17.84 14.27
C GLY A 551 19.21 -16.47 14.75
N GLY A 552 19.88 -15.84 15.71
CA GLY A 552 19.45 -14.52 16.20
C GLY A 552 19.51 -13.46 15.09
N ILE A 553 20.69 -13.31 14.47
CA ILE A 553 20.86 -12.54 13.23
C ILE A 553 21.49 -13.42 12.15
N CYS A 554 20.85 -13.52 11.00
CA CYS A 554 21.33 -14.26 9.82
C CYS A 554 21.76 -13.29 8.73
N ILE A 555 23.01 -13.40 8.24
CA ILE A 555 23.60 -12.47 7.26
C ILE A 555 24.16 -13.27 6.08
N PHE A 556 23.56 -13.09 4.90
CA PHE A 556 23.75 -13.95 3.72
C PHE A 556 23.94 -13.14 2.43
N ASN A 557 24.45 -13.80 1.39
CA ASN A 557 24.49 -13.32 -0.01
C ASN A 557 24.98 -11.86 -0.15
N GLY A 558 26.24 -11.61 0.21
CA GLY A 558 26.85 -10.27 0.16
C GLY A 558 26.33 -9.28 1.21
N GLY A 559 25.51 -9.74 2.16
CA GLY A 559 24.92 -8.94 3.23
C GLY A 559 25.97 -8.23 4.10
N LYS A 560 25.68 -6.99 4.45
CA LYS A 560 26.54 -6.09 5.24
C LYS A 560 25.79 -5.62 6.48
N GLY A 561 26.06 -4.40 6.94
CA GLY A 561 25.39 -3.76 8.06
C GLY A 561 26.31 -3.56 9.27
N ILE A 562 25.86 -2.66 10.15
CA ILE A 562 26.52 -2.34 11.41
C ILE A 562 25.63 -2.83 12.56
N LEU A 563 26.13 -3.79 13.31
CA LEU A 563 25.49 -4.35 14.50
C LEU A 563 26.21 -3.75 15.71
N GLU A 564 25.62 -2.75 16.37
CA GLU A 564 26.22 -2.03 17.50
C GLU A 564 25.41 -2.17 18.80
N GLU A 565 26.06 -2.62 19.87
CA GLU A 565 25.51 -2.62 21.24
C GLU A 565 24.19 -3.42 21.41
N ASN A 566 23.93 -4.43 20.56
CA ASN A 566 22.75 -5.30 20.65
C ASN A 566 22.93 -6.46 21.65
N ASP A 567 21.82 -6.94 22.20
CA ASP A 567 21.73 -8.14 23.03
C ASP A 567 21.10 -9.29 22.24
N ILE A 568 21.78 -10.42 22.12
CA ILE A 568 21.35 -11.55 21.28
C ILE A 568 21.50 -12.85 22.08
N PHE A 569 20.40 -13.48 22.47
CA PHE A 569 20.43 -14.55 23.48
C PHE A 569 19.32 -15.60 23.35
N HIS A 570 19.48 -16.78 23.95
CA HIS A 570 18.53 -17.92 23.94
C HIS A 570 18.10 -18.48 22.56
N ASN A 571 18.57 -17.93 21.44
CA ASN A 571 18.21 -18.40 20.10
C ASN A 571 18.63 -19.86 19.88
N ALA A 572 17.85 -20.61 19.10
CA ALA A 572 18.02 -22.05 18.92
C ALA A 572 19.20 -22.44 18.01
N GLN A 573 19.54 -21.59 17.03
CA GLN A 573 20.81 -21.66 16.29
C GLN A 573 21.75 -20.53 16.73
N ALA A 574 22.80 -20.26 15.93
CA ALA A 574 23.85 -19.33 16.30
C ALA A 574 23.32 -17.91 16.57
N GLY A 575 23.88 -17.23 17.58
CA GLY A 575 23.50 -15.86 17.91
C GLY A 575 23.64 -14.92 16.71
N VAL A 576 24.79 -14.95 16.04
CA VAL A 576 24.95 -14.35 14.70
C VAL A 576 25.56 -15.36 13.73
N LEU A 577 24.87 -15.63 12.63
CA LEU A 577 25.32 -16.49 11.54
C LEU A 577 25.66 -15.65 10.29
N ILE A 578 26.89 -15.74 9.82
CA ILE A 578 27.45 -14.95 8.72
C ILE A 578 27.93 -15.89 7.60
N SER A 579 27.35 -15.77 6.41
CA SER A 579 27.56 -16.73 5.30
C SER A 579 27.56 -16.06 3.94
N THR A 580 28.11 -16.76 2.94
CA THR A 580 27.96 -16.46 1.51
C THR A 580 28.47 -15.06 1.16
N GLN A 581 29.77 -14.86 1.34
CA GLN A 581 30.50 -13.61 1.01
C GLN A 581 30.02 -12.35 1.75
N SER A 582 29.21 -12.49 2.80
CA SER A 582 28.77 -11.39 3.67
C SER A 582 29.94 -10.76 4.45
N GLN A 583 29.83 -9.45 4.75
CA GLN A 583 30.88 -8.64 5.39
C GLN A 583 30.32 -7.59 6.37
N PRO A 584 29.67 -7.98 7.49
CA PRO A 584 29.14 -7.06 8.49
C PRO A 584 30.21 -6.58 9.49
N ILE A 585 29.88 -5.50 10.21
CA ILE A 585 30.64 -4.99 11.36
C ILE A 585 29.84 -5.26 12.64
N LEU A 586 30.40 -6.02 13.58
CA LEU A 586 29.82 -6.26 14.91
C LEU A 586 30.66 -5.50 15.95
N ARG A 587 30.06 -4.53 16.63
CA ARG A 587 30.70 -3.73 17.69
C ARG A 587 29.94 -3.80 19.01
N ARG A 588 30.63 -4.11 20.12
CA ARG A 588 30.11 -4.06 21.51
C ARG A 588 28.84 -4.89 21.78
N ASN A 589 28.45 -5.83 20.92
CA ASN A 589 27.26 -6.66 21.14
C ASN A 589 27.51 -7.67 22.28
N ARG A 590 26.45 -8.11 22.95
CA ARG A 590 26.46 -9.23 23.89
C ARG A 590 25.72 -10.41 23.25
N ILE A 591 26.39 -11.56 23.12
CA ILE A 591 25.89 -12.72 22.39
C ILE A 591 26.03 -13.95 23.29
N PHE A 592 24.93 -14.39 23.92
CA PHE A 592 25.02 -15.22 25.11
C PHE A 592 23.85 -16.19 25.36
N ASP A 593 24.08 -17.20 26.19
CA ASP A 593 23.08 -18.20 26.60
C ASP A 593 22.34 -18.89 25.41
N GLY A 594 22.93 -18.91 24.21
CA GLY A 594 22.35 -19.51 23.00
C GLY A 594 22.53 -21.03 22.92
N LEU A 595 21.59 -21.73 22.27
CA LEU A 595 21.59 -23.20 22.18
C LEU A 595 22.54 -23.77 21.11
N ALA A 596 23.34 -22.92 20.46
CA ALA A 596 24.36 -23.29 19.47
C ALA A 596 25.67 -22.50 19.71
N ALA A 597 26.33 -22.03 18.64
CA ALA A 597 27.51 -21.16 18.72
C ALA A 597 27.12 -19.70 19.01
N GLY A 598 28.04 -18.89 19.54
CA GLY A 598 27.80 -17.46 19.71
C GLY A 598 27.78 -16.71 18.37
N VAL A 599 28.93 -16.68 17.69
CA VAL A 599 29.06 -16.17 16.32
C VAL A 599 29.60 -17.29 15.42
N GLU A 600 28.97 -17.49 14.27
CA GLU A 600 29.39 -18.45 13.25
C GLU A 600 29.70 -17.73 11.93
N ILE A 601 30.84 -18.05 11.29
CA ILE A 601 31.22 -17.49 9.99
C ILE A 601 31.66 -18.62 9.05
N THR A 602 30.98 -18.75 7.89
CA THR A 602 31.22 -19.80 6.88
C THR A 602 31.04 -19.28 5.43
N ASN A 603 31.20 -20.15 4.43
CA ASN A 603 30.94 -19.89 2.99
C ASN A 603 31.57 -18.60 2.46
N ASN A 604 32.89 -18.46 2.63
CA ASN A 604 33.70 -17.33 2.16
C ASN A 604 33.25 -15.94 2.68
N ALA A 605 32.46 -15.89 3.75
CA ALA A 605 32.17 -14.65 4.47
C ALA A 605 33.35 -14.24 5.37
N THR A 606 33.33 -12.98 5.82
CA THR A 606 34.21 -12.46 6.86
C THR A 606 33.44 -11.43 7.70
N ALA A 607 34.03 -10.91 8.78
CA ALA A 607 33.43 -9.87 9.59
C ALA A 607 34.50 -9.01 10.28
N THR A 608 34.12 -7.81 10.68
CA THR A 608 34.90 -7.01 11.64
C THR A 608 34.24 -7.10 13.02
N LEU A 609 34.94 -7.73 13.97
CA LEU A 609 34.46 -8.00 15.33
C LEU A 609 35.23 -7.10 16.32
N GLU A 610 34.60 -6.05 16.85
CA GLU A 610 35.19 -5.11 17.81
C GLU A 610 34.49 -5.13 19.18
N PHE A 611 35.23 -5.43 20.26
CA PHE A 611 34.79 -5.28 21.66
C PHE A 611 33.49 -6.02 22.05
N ASN A 612 33.08 -7.04 21.30
CA ASN A 612 31.90 -7.86 21.61
C ASN A 612 32.16 -8.79 22.81
N GLN A 613 31.10 -9.21 23.49
CA GLN A 613 31.14 -10.18 24.59
C GLN A 613 30.35 -11.42 24.17
N ILE A 614 30.99 -12.59 24.17
CA ILE A 614 30.39 -13.82 23.64
C ILE A 614 30.59 -14.99 24.63
N PHE A 615 29.53 -15.40 25.32
CA PHE A 615 29.65 -16.23 26.52
C PHE A 615 28.47 -17.19 26.76
N ASN A 616 28.70 -18.25 27.55
CA ASN A 616 27.70 -19.26 27.96
C ASN A 616 27.00 -20.08 26.85
N ASN A 617 27.29 -19.85 25.57
CA ASN A 617 26.65 -20.56 24.45
C ASN A 617 26.98 -22.07 24.47
N ARG A 618 26.10 -22.93 23.91
CA ARG A 618 26.25 -24.41 23.93
C ARG A 618 27.50 -24.92 23.20
N PHE A 619 27.86 -24.28 22.10
CA PHE A 619 29.09 -24.54 21.35
C PHE A 619 30.06 -23.34 21.50
N GLY A 620 31.18 -23.38 20.79
CA GLY A 620 32.19 -22.32 20.85
C GLY A 620 31.61 -20.91 20.62
N GLY A 621 32.17 -19.92 21.31
CA GLY A 621 31.72 -18.54 21.19
C GLY A 621 31.99 -17.93 19.80
N LEU A 622 33.04 -18.37 19.10
CA LEU A 622 33.34 -17.94 17.73
C LEU A 622 33.78 -19.16 16.91
N CYS A 623 32.93 -19.62 15.99
CA CYS A 623 33.20 -20.74 15.10
C CYS A 623 33.47 -20.24 13.67
N LEU A 624 34.59 -20.67 13.08
CA LEU A 624 35.11 -20.16 11.79
C LEU A 624 35.42 -21.34 10.85
N ALA A 625 34.79 -21.35 9.67
CA ALA A 625 35.05 -22.39 8.67
C ALA A 625 36.45 -22.25 8.05
N SER A 626 36.97 -23.32 7.43
CA SER A 626 38.28 -23.27 6.75
C SER A 626 38.37 -22.12 5.74
N GLY A 627 39.45 -21.35 5.83
CA GLY A 627 39.70 -20.17 4.98
C GLY A 627 39.06 -18.87 5.48
N VAL A 628 38.18 -18.92 6.49
CA VAL A 628 37.56 -17.72 7.07
C VAL A 628 38.53 -17.02 8.03
N GLN A 629 38.79 -15.73 7.79
CA GLN A 629 39.58 -14.88 8.68
C GLN A 629 38.84 -13.56 8.94
N PRO A 630 38.20 -13.38 10.11
CA PRO A 630 37.61 -12.11 10.52
C PRO A 630 38.67 -11.17 11.12
N THR A 631 38.47 -9.87 10.95
CA THR A 631 39.25 -8.87 11.71
C THR A 631 38.71 -8.82 13.13
N THR A 632 39.55 -9.10 14.13
CA THR A 632 39.14 -9.15 15.55
C THR A 632 39.92 -8.16 16.41
N ARG A 633 39.22 -7.45 17.30
CA ARG A 633 39.83 -6.46 18.21
C ARG A 633 39.11 -6.41 19.54
N GLY A 634 39.79 -6.77 20.63
CA GLY A 634 39.31 -6.55 22.00
C GLY A 634 38.03 -7.28 22.40
N ASN A 635 37.57 -8.27 21.63
CA ASN A 635 36.42 -9.11 21.99
C ASN A 635 36.75 -9.95 23.24
N LYS A 636 35.73 -10.26 24.04
CA LYS A 636 35.82 -11.16 25.19
C LYS A 636 35.00 -12.41 24.91
N ILE A 637 35.66 -13.56 24.83
CA ILE A 637 35.03 -14.86 24.62
C ILE A 637 35.38 -15.72 25.85
N PHE A 638 34.37 -16.19 26.59
CA PHE A 638 34.55 -16.83 27.90
C PHE A 638 33.32 -17.68 28.28
N ASN A 639 33.48 -18.66 29.17
CA ASN A 639 32.40 -19.48 29.74
C ASN A 639 31.45 -20.19 28.76
N ASN A 640 31.77 -20.26 27.45
CA ASN A 640 31.00 -21.08 26.51
C ASN A 640 31.16 -22.58 26.89
N GLN A 641 30.19 -23.39 26.51
CA GLN A 641 30.08 -24.76 26.98
C GLN A 641 30.94 -25.73 26.17
N ASP A 642 31.47 -25.32 25.01
CA ASP A 642 32.48 -26.04 24.21
C ASP A 642 32.14 -27.54 24.07
N ALA A 643 30.86 -27.81 23.74
CA ALA A 643 30.32 -29.16 23.73
C ALA A 643 30.88 -30.03 22.59
N VAL A 644 31.42 -29.42 21.53
CA VAL A 644 32.14 -30.12 20.45
C VAL A 644 33.44 -30.70 21.00
N GLU A 645 34.25 -29.86 21.63
CA GLU A 645 35.54 -30.18 22.23
C GLU A 645 35.39 -31.26 23.32
N LYS A 646 34.32 -31.17 24.13
CA LYS A 646 33.96 -32.19 25.12
C LYS A 646 33.55 -33.51 24.48
N ALA A 647 32.72 -33.51 23.44
CA ALA A 647 32.34 -34.73 22.72
C ALA A 647 33.55 -35.37 22.01
N VAL A 648 34.46 -34.56 21.45
CA VAL A 648 35.73 -35.01 20.89
C VAL A 648 36.58 -35.69 21.96
N GLY A 649 36.81 -35.03 23.11
CA GLY A 649 37.60 -35.58 24.22
C GLY A 649 37.00 -36.85 24.83
N ASN A 650 35.68 -36.96 24.90
CA ASN A 650 34.96 -38.12 25.41
C ASN A 650 34.84 -39.28 24.38
N GLY A 651 35.46 -39.19 23.21
CA GLY A 651 35.41 -40.25 22.18
C GLY A 651 34.05 -40.40 21.50
N GLN A 652 33.11 -39.46 21.68
CA GLN A 652 31.75 -39.57 21.16
C GLN A 652 31.67 -39.25 19.66
N CYS A 653 30.70 -39.85 18.95
CA CYS A 653 30.36 -39.43 17.60
C CYS A 653 29.66 -38.07 17.63
N LEU A 654 30.12 -37.10 16.83
CA LEU A 654 29.57 -35.73 16.85
C LEU A 654 28.13 -35.63 16.30
N TYR A 655 27.62 -36.70 15.69
CA TYR A 655 26.19 -36.85 15.41
C TYR A 655 25.34 -36.75 16.70
N LYS A 656 25.83 -37.24 17.86
CA LYS A 656 25.12 -37.19 19.15
C LYS A 656 24.89 -35.77 19.69
N ILE A 657 25.71 -34.80 19.28
CA ILE A 657 25.58 -33.39 19.69
C ILE A 657 25.00 -32.50 18.58
N SER A 658 24.78 -33.07 17.39
CA SER A 658 23.97 -32.45 16.34
C SER A 658 22.48 -32.62 16.68
N SER A 659 21.64 -31.75 16.16
CA SER A 659 20.18 -31.95 16.11
C SER A 659 19.68 -31.66 14.69
N TYR A 660 18.41 -31.98 14.42
CA TYR A 660 17.75 -31.59 13.17
C TYR A 660 17.79 -30.07 12.89
N THR A 661 17.93 -29.26 13.95
CA THR A 661 17.92 -27.80 13.92
C THR A 661 19.29 -27.16 14.12
N SER A 662 20.33 -27.90 14.51
CA SER A 662 21.63 -27.34 14.88
C SER A 662 22.77 -28.29 14.54
N PHE A 663 23.60 -27.89 13.58
CA PHE A 663 24.79 -28.63 13.15
C PHE A 663 26.03 -27.89 13.68
N PRO A 664 26.75 -28.43 14.68
CA PRO A 664 27.99 -27.82 15.16
C PRO A 664 29.05 -27.80 14.05
N MET A 665 29.93 -26.80 14.10
CA MET A 665 31.08 -26.71 13.19
C MET A 665 32.21 -27.60 13.70
N HIS A 666 32.77 -28.46 12.86
CA HIS A 666 33.90 -29.31 13.21
C HIS A 666 34.67 -29.82 11.98
N ASP A 667 35.73 -30.62 12.21
CA ASP A 667 36.60 -31.16 11.17
C ASP A 667 35.90 -32.27 10.35
N PHE A 668 35.88 -32.08 9.02
CA PHE A 668 35.26 -32.91 7.99
C PHE A 668 36.31 -33.83 7.35
N TYR A 669 36.17 -35.14 7.58
CA TYR A 669 37.03 -36.17 7.02
C TYR A 669 36.28 -37.04 6.01
N ARG A 670 36.99 -37.42 4.94
CA ARG A 670 36.61 -38.42 3.94
C ARG A 670 37.33 -39.74 4.26
N CYS A 671 36.75 -40.88 3.92
CA CYS A 671 37.42 -42.19 3.95
C CYS A 671 37.45 -42.80 2.54
N GLN A 672 38.64 -42.81 1.93
CA GLN A 672 38.82 -43.32 0.56
C GLN A 672 38.59 -44.84 0.52
N THR A 673 39.01 -45.59 1.54
CA THR A 673 38.77 -47.05 1.67
C THR A 673 37.28 -47.41 1.72
N CYS A 674 36.42 -46.54 2.27
CA CYS A 674 34.96 -46.73 2.29
C CYS A 674 34.26 -46.13 1.05
N ASN A 675 35.00 -45.64 0.05
CA ASN A 675 34.48 -44.96 -1.13
C ASN A 675 33.50 -43.81 -0.81
N THR A 676 33.76 -43.06 0.27
CA THR A 676 32.88 -41.94 0.66
C THR A 676 33.05 -40.77 -0.30
N THR A 677 31.94 -40.32 -0.90
CA THR A 677 31.93 -39.21 -1.86
C THR A 677 32.15 -37.84 -1.20
N ASP A 678 32.30 -36.78 -2.01
CA ASP A 678 32.27 -35.36 -1.59
C ASP A 678 31.07 -34.98 -0.70
N ARG A 679 30.00 -35.78 -0.71
CA ARG A 679 28.76 -35.56 0.03
C ARG A 679 28.74 -36.20 1.42
N ASN A 680 29.73 -37.03 1.74
CA ASN A 680 29.72 -37.94 2.90
C ASN A 680 30.76 -37.51 3.95
N ALA A 681 30.40 -37.62 5.24
CA ALA A 681 31.01 -36.83 6.29
C ALA A 681 31.39 -37.62 7.55
N ILE A 682 32.68 -37.81 7.81
CA ILE A 682 33.17 -38.54 8.99
C ILE A 682 33.78 -37.54 9.99
N CYS A 683 33.42 -37.65 11.26
CA CYS A 683 33.98 -36.84 12.34
C CYS A 683 35.27 -37.44 12.91
N VAL A 684 36.04 -36.60 13.61
CA VAL A 684 37.37 -36.91 14.17
C VAL A 684 37.43 -38.14 15.07
N ASN A 685 36.32 -38.57 15.68
CA ASN A 685 36.28 -39.79 16.49
C ASN A 685 35.86 -41.03 15.68
N CYS A 686 34.95 -40.89 14.72
CA CYS A 686 34.61 -42.01 13.82
C CYS A 686 35.82 -42.46 12.98
N ILE A 687 36.72 -41.56 12.56
CA ILE A 687 37.98 -41.98 11.90
C ILE A 687 38.93 -42.75 12.84
N LYS A 688 38.91 -42.48 14.16
CA LYS A 688 39.77 -43.16 15.15
C LYS A 688 39.25 -44.54 15.56
N THR A 689 37.97 -44.83 15.30
CA THR A 689 37.31 -46.07 15.75
C THR A 689 36.65 -46.83 14.60
N CYS A 690 35.64 -46.24 13.95
CA CYS A 690 34.83 -46.92 12.92
C CYS A 690 35.55 -47.08 11.57
N HIS A 691 36.58 -46.26 11.32
CA HIS A 691 37.44 -46.31 10.13
C HIS A 691 38.93 -46.40 10.52
N ALA A 692 39.24 -46.99 11.68
CA ALA A 692 40.61 -47.15 12.16
C ALA A 692 41.44 -48.00 11.17
N GLY A 693 42.59 -47.48 10.75
CA GLY A 693 43.46 -48.15 9.76
C GLY A 693 42.96 -48.04 8.30
N HIS A 694 41.90 -47.28 8.04
CA HIS A 694 41.51 -46.93 6.67
C HIS A 694 42.31 -45.71 6.18
N ASP A 695 42.35 -45.53 4.86
CA ASP A 695 42.80 -44.29 4.24
C ASP A 695 41.74 -43.19 4.44
N VAL A 696 42.17 -42.09 5.07
CA VAL A 696 41.31 -40.98 5.52
C VAL A 696 41.98 -39.63 5.28
N GLU A 697 41.18 -38.68 4.82
CA GLU A 697 41.63 -37.38 4.30
C GLU A 697 40.87 -36.25 5.01
N PHE A 698 41.58 -35.26 5.55
CA PHE A 698 40.95 -34.03 6.04
C PHE A 698 40.60 -33.13 4.85
N ILE A 699 39.34 -32.68 4.80
CA ILE A 699 38.84 -31.89 3.66
C ILE A 699 38.63 -30.42 4.04
N ARG A 700 38.06 -30.13 5.23
CA ARG A 700 37.85 -28.76 5.77
C ARG A 700 37.29 -28.80 7.20
N HIS A 701 37.18 -27.64 7.83
CA HIS A 701 36.38 -27.38 9.02
C HIS A 701 35.12 -26.61 8.57
N ASP A 702 33.92 -27.13 8.81
CA ASP A 702 32.64 -26.50 8.41
C ASP A 702 31.46 -27.13 9.18
N ARG A 703 30.23 -26.65 8.98
CA ARG A 703 29.01 -27.30 9.50
C ARG A 703 28.64 -28.55 8.70
N PHE A 704 28.45 -29.65 9.41
CA PHE A 704 27.85 -30.89 8.91
C PHE A 704 27.41 -31.80 10.08
N PHE A 705 26.77 -32.94 9.78
CA PHE A 705 26.50 -34.02 10.75
C PHE A 705 27.28 -35.27 10.35
N CYS A 706 27.75 -36.09 11.30
CA CYS A 706 28.55 -37.26 10.92
C CYS A 706 27.70 -38.38 10.29
N ASP A 707 27.87 -38.63 8.99
CA ASP A 707 27.22 -39.67 8.19
C ASP A 707 27.42 -41.09 8.73
N CYS A 708 28.61 -41.40 9.28
CA CYS A 708 28.83 -42.65 9.99
C CYS A 708 27.80 -42.81 11.13
N GLY A 709 27.62 -41.76 11.96
CA GLY A 709 26.62 -41.73 13.03
C GLY A 709 25.18 -41.63 12.54
N ALA A 710 24.94 -41.08 11.35
CA ALA A 710 23.62 -41.04 10.72
C ALA A 710 23.21 -42.40 10.09
N GLY A 711 24.11 -43.38 10.05
CA GLY A 711 23.85 -44.69 9.44
C GLY A 711 23.78 -44.67 7.90
N THR A 712 24.26 -43.61 7.26
CA THR A 712 24.26 -43.44 5.78
C THR A 712 25.46 -44.10 5.10
N LEU A 713 26.39 -44.66 5.87
CA LEU A 713 27.55 -45.43 5.39
C LEU A 713 27.33 -46.93 5.59
N SER A 714 28.04 -47.75 4.81
CA SER A 714 27.99 -49.22 4.92
C SER A 714 28.51 -49.78 6.25
N ASN A 715 29.36 -49.03 6.96
CA ASN A 715 29.84 -49.38 8.30
C ASN A 715 28.98 -48.69 9.37
N GLN A 716 28.35 -49.48 10.24
CA GLN A 716 27.61 -48.97 11.40
C GLN A 716 28.52 -48.26 12.41
N CYS A 717 28.00 -47.21 13.07
CA CYS A 717 28.76 -46.41 14.02
C CYS A 717 28.88 -47.08 15.40
N GLN A 718 30.08 -47.58 15.71
CA GLN A 718 30.43 -48.13 17.03
C GLN A 718 30.35 -47.08 18.17
N LEU A 719 30.32 -45.79 17.82
CA LEU A 719 30.30 -44.65 18.75
C LEU A 719 28.90 -44.06 18.97
N GLN A 720 27.85 -44.65 18.39
CA GLN A 720 26.47 -44.18 18.53
C GLN A 720 25.78 -44.67 19.81
N GLY A 721 26.19 -45.81 20.39
CA GLY A 721 25.64 -46.35 21.64
C GLY A 721 24.11 -46.55 21.59
N GLU A 722 23.44 -46.48 22.74
CA GLU A 722 21.97 -46.37 22.77
C GLU A 722 21.51 -44.99 22.25
N PRO A 723 20.33 -44.92 21.60
CA PRO A 723 19.77 -43.66 21.11
C PRO A 723 19.40 -42.74 22.27
N THR A 724 19.89 -41.50 22.21
CA THR A 724 19.51 -40.43 23.13
C THR A 724 18.07 -40.02 22.87
N GLN A 725 17.22 -40.00 23.90
CA GLN A 725 15.79 -39.69 23.79
C GLN A 725 15.52 -38.28 23.22
N ASP A 726 16.48 -37.36 23.29
CA ASP A 726 16.39 -35.99 22.78
C ASP A 726 16.32 -35.85 21.24
N THR A 727 16.38 -36.95 20.46
CA THR A 727 16.04 -36.91 19.01
C THR A 727 14.52 -36.94 18.82
N ASP A 728 13.83 -36.02 19.47
CA ASP A 728 12.40 -36.18 19.74
C ASP A 728 11.51 -35.81 18.53
N THR A 729 10.47 -36.62 18.39
CA THR A 729 9.30 -36.66 17.49
C THR A 729 9.05 -35.64 16.36
N LEU A 730 8.38 -36.17 15.32
CA LEU A 730 7.77 -35.44 14.20
C LEU A 730 6.98 -34.18 14.64
N TYR A 731 7.05 -33.13 13.82
CA TYR A 731 5.89 -32.28 13.57
C TYR A 731 5.81 -31.86 12.10
N ASP A 732 4.59 -31.66 11.59
CA ASP A 732 4.33 -31.21 10.21
C ASP A 732 4.89 -29.81 9.97
N SER A 733 6.14 -29.75 9.49
CA SER A 733 6.65 -28.57 8.80
C SER A 733 6.05 -28.56 7.40
N ALA A 734 4.99 -27.78 7.20
CA ALA A 734 4.51 -27.44 5.87
C ALA A 734 5.73 -27.03 5.01
N ALA A 735 5.90 -27.67 3.86
CA ALA A 735 7.12 -27.55 3.07
C ALA A 735 7.46 -26.06 2.82
N PRO A 736 8.74 -25.64 2.91
CA PRO A 736 9.12 -24.28 2.61
C PRO A 736 8.67 -23.95 1.19
N MET A 737 7.59 -23.16 1.07
CA MET A 737 7.11 -22.74 -0.24
C MET A 737 8.27 -22.02 -0.92
N GLU A 738 8.65 -22.51 -2.12
CA GLU A 738 9.69 -21.85 -2.89
C GLU A 738 9.33 -20.38 -2.98
N SER A 739 10.27 -19.50 -2.59
CA SER A 739 10.03 -18.06 -2.58
C SER A 739 10.06 -17.54 -4.02
N HIS A 740 9.04 -17.90 -4.79
CA HIS A 740 8.65 -17.28 -6.04
C HIS A 740 8.32 -15.82 -5.76
N THR A 741 9.39 -15.04 -5.66
CA THR A 741 9.37 -13.61 -5.90
C THR A 741 8.98 -13.46 -7.35
N LEU A 742 7.67 -13.41 -7.62
CA LEU A 742 7.15 -13.19 -8.95
C LEU A 742 7.77 -11.89 -9.47
N MET A 743 8.57 -12.03 -10.53
CA MET A 743 8.95 -10.91 -11.37
C MET A 743 7.69 -10.51 -12.14
N VAL A 744 6.89 -9.65 -11.52
CA VAL A 744 5.80 -8.94 -12.19
C VAL A 744 6.43 -7.74 -12.89
N ASN A 745 6.44 -7.80 -14.22
CA ASN A 745 6.56 -6.61 -15.07
C ASN A 745 5.19 -5.94 -15.16
#